data_AF-A0A4Q2DI01-F1
#
_entry.id   AF-A0A4Q2DI01-F1
#
_cell.length_a   1.000
_cell.length_b   1.000
_cell.length_c   1.000
_cell.angle_alpha   90.00
_cell.angle_beta   90.00
_cell.angle_gamma   90.00
#
_symmetry.space_group_name_H-M   'P 1'
#
loop_
_entity.id
_entity.type
_entity.pdbx_description
1 polymer ?
#
loop_
_entity_poly.entity_id
_entity_poly.type
_entity_poly.pdbx_seq_one_letter_code
_entity_poly.pdbx_strand_id
1 'polypeptide(L)'
;MASKENESPLAAIGKGMYLSKPVGNGQPGEPTVILLFGWMGAKLPHLLKYVQAYDELYPGATKVVIRTEALFFIQPTGRKRANLAPVVQTLEALGCVPPIPGKGKPHQNGAPLDPSLPNSTSGILIHTFSNGGSWHLAALSSLFQDRFKEAGYPTRNLPPTAMILDSCPGIDGVEGSKRAFVNAIRNPILRYIASAIVTIFFLIATFFEQVLRFKSGFTGMKEALNREHLLPYFTKKSKRLYFYSKTDQLVPAAQVEMHAESARKEGFETRMEKFEDSPHVSHARTDPHIEHLTVQHTPHDAPADLIIMLYHSASQMDFGKLNAFGSIVPELPSHAASAVMIRKTMAEGTFNGAHDFHINRLNIIKTSGSPLKDLESHIAPGALHDSAERSDAPKCHPETRIAVQDEVHNWIVHGDGHPQPRKIKWVTGPAGTGKTAVMGSLAERCNEEDLLAASFFFASWSASISLRRKTFFVPTLAHQLGLLNEELKTAIADAIERSPVVFEKNLRVQMETLVLEPLRQVVARSDLSSWPKVIIVDGLDECEAERYHDADAGSRGKPAQERSKEEDQLEILQALYDASKDPAFPFRVVIASRPERVIRQFFQLVENQGSLASILVLDEKYNPDADIALFLEARFAEVGRGRNLGPLWPPPGVIGSLVERASGQFIYAATVVRFVSDSRMGNPHALLDLVLKVEANRSLTTNPFAHLDALYAHILQSSPDPTHSVKWMWIINGSVGRSIDSDLDKTPSAFSLNQFLQSFHGEPEHLLGDLHSLMKVPPSDDIQTPYDFYHKSLFDFLGQPDRSGTLYVNLEAREAFFWLRYFDMLSKQGVVATAATDETREKLLSDLYFSFNLRFLINPPMAHCFELPDSSVDWWVTECIARYDRVTGTNLCHLFNEVHAAVCSPTFSLPTLSNRLTTMIMIYSLVPLVPLQRFVQDMEAFYLASL
;
A
#
# COMPACT_ATOMS: atom_id res chain seq x y z
N MET A 1 36.32 34.69 21.52
CA MET A 1 36.30 34.59 20.04
C MET A 1 35.59 33.30 19.70
N ALA A 2 34.30 33.42 19.39
CA ALA A 2 33.41 32.28 19.17
C ALA A 2 33.70 31.62 17.80
N SER A 3 33.83 30.31 17.84
CA SER A 3 33.95 29.38 16.73
C SER A 3 32.71 29.42 15.84
N LYS A 4 32.86 29.77 14.56
CA LYS A 4 31.83 29.56 13.54
C LYS A 4 31.73 28.06 13.25
N GLU A 5 30.63 27.46 13.70
CA GLU A 5 30.19 26.13 13.31
C GLU A 5 29.89 26.08 11.81
N ASN A 6 30.28 24.97 11.19
CA ASN A 6 30.20 24.72 9.75
C ASN A 6 28.80 24.19 9.42
N GLU A 7 27.79 25.08 9.39
CA GLU A 7 26.43 24.74 8.93
C GLU A 7 26.43 24.43 7.42
N SER A 8 25.75 23.35 7.01
CA SER A 8 25.47 23.06 5.60
C SER A 8 24.76 24.27 4.96
N PRO A 9 25.20 24.78 3.80
CA PRO A 9 24.61 25.97 3.16
C PRO A 9 23.17 25.76 2.66
N LEU A 10 22.68 24.52 2.64
CA LEU A 10 21.34 24.16 2.24
C LEU A 10 20.58 23.45 3.37
N ALA A 11 19.40 23.97 3.70
CA ALA A 11 18.44 23.34 4.61
C ALA A 11 17.42 22.52 3.81
N ALA A 12 17.20 21.25 4.16
CA ALA A 12 16.18 20.44 3.50
C ALA A 12 14.77 20.86 3.93
N ILE A 13 13.90 21.14 2.97
CA ILE A 13 12.47 21.47 3.21
C ILE A 13 11.54 20.34 2.77
N GLY A 14 12.06 19.35 2.04
CA GLY A 14 11.32 18.18 1.58
C GLY A 14 12.24 17.20 0.86
N LYS A 15 11.72 16.03 0.46
CA LYS A 15 12.51 15.02 -0.25
C LYS A 15 12.99 15.59 -1.60
N GLY A 16 14.29 15.84 -1.71
CA GLY A 16 14.89 16.44 -2.91
C GLY A 16 14.67 17.95 -3.04
N MET A 17 14.20 18.64 -1.99
CA MET A 17 13.90 20.06 -2.00
C MET A 17 14.68 20.77 -0.89
N TYR A 18 15.37 21.85 -1.24
CA TYR A 18 16.31 22.52 -0.35
C TYR A 18 16.13 24.03 -0.40
N LEU A 19 16.50 24.69 0.69
CA LEU A 19 16.46 26.13 0.88
C LEU A 19 17.87 26.65 1.17
N SER A 20 18.32 27.64 0.41
CA SER A 20 19.53 28.42 0.68
C SER A 20 19.14 29.79 1.18
N LYS A 21 19.61 30.17 2.36
CA LYS A 21 19.37 31.50 2.93
C LYS A 21 20.17 32.58 2.16
N PRO A 22 19.73 33.85 2.19
CA PRO A 22 20.51 34.98 1.67
C PRO A 22 21.89 35.05 2.34
N VAL A 23 22.92 35.40 1.56
CA VAL A 23 24.30 35.55 2.04
C VAL A 23 24.71 37.02 2.27
N GLY A 24 23.86 37.97 1.89
CA GLY A 24 24.06 39.41 2.09
C GLY A 24 22.77 40.21 1.95
N ASN A 25 22.90 41.54 1.87
CA ASN A 25 21.76 42.44 1.73
C ASN A 25 21.36 42.59 0.26
N GLY A 26 20.06 42.55 -0.04
CA GLY A 26 19.54 42.75 -1.41
C GLY A 26 19.41 44.22 -1.77
N GLN A 27 19.52 44.54 -3.06
CA GLN A 27 19.26 45.89 -3.59
C GLN A 27 17.79 46.05 -4.04
N PRO A 28 17.24 47.28 -4.02
CA PRO A 28 15.89 47.53 -4.53
C PRO A 28 15.77 47.15 -6.02
N GLY A 29 14.80 46.28 -6.33
CA GLY A 29 14.54 45.82 -7.71
C GLY A 29 15.15 44.45 -8.06
N GLU A 30 15.97 43.87 -7.19
CA GLU A 30 16.49 42.50 -7.33
C GLU A 30 15.44 41.44 -6.92
N PRO A 31 15.54 40.20 -7.43
CA PRO A 31 14.68 39.12 -6.99
C PRO A 31 14.96 38.74 -5.53
N THR A 32 13.91 38.62 -4.73
CA THR A 32 13.98 38.15 -3.34
C THR A 32 13.97 36.63 -3.25
N VAL A 33 13.43 35.95 -4.26
CA VAL A 33 13.36 34.48 -4.32
C VAL A 33 13.76 33.96 -5.69
N ILE A 34 14.55 32.89 -5.70
CA ILE A 34 15.01 32.19 -6.90
C ILE A 34 14.58 30.73 -6.81
N LEU A 35 13.78 30.27 -7.78
CA LEU A 35 13.34 28.89 -7.89
C LEU A 35 14.22 28.14 -8.90
N LEU A 36 14.96 27.14 -8.43
CA LEU A 36 15.88 26.33 -9.23
C LEU A 36 15.33 24.93 -9.43
N PHE A 37 14.84 24.60 -10.62
CA PHE A 37 14.34 23.28 -10.97
C PHE A 37 15.41 22.49 -11.74
N GLY A 38 16.08 21.57 -11.04
CA GLY A 38 17.18 20.79 -11.59
C GLY A 38 16.77 19.83 -12.71
N TRP A 39 17.74 19.47 -13.56
CA TRP A 39 17.55 18.49 -14.62
C TRP A 39 17.43 17.06 -14.07
N MET A 40 17.06 16.12 -14.94
CA MET A 40 16.90 14.71 -14.59
C MET A 40 18.18 14.13 -13.98
N GLY A 41 18.11 13.63 -12.74
CA GLY A 41 19.24 12.99 -12.06
C GLY A 41 20.35 13.97 -11.65
N ALA A 42 20.06 15.28 -11.62
CA ALA A 42 21.01 16.29 -11.15
C ALA A 42 21.52 15.95 -9.75
N LYS A 43 22.84 15.88 -9.59
CA LYS A 43 23.46 15.73 -8.27
C LYS A 43 23.47 17.09 -7.57
N LEU A 44 23.21 17.09 -6.26
CA LEU A 44 23.14 18.32 -5.46
C LEU A 44 24.39 19.22 -5.57
N PRO A 45 25.64 18.68 -5.60
CA PRO A 45 26.84 19.50 -5.83
C PRO A 45 26.84 20.29 -7.14
N HIS A 46 26.12 19.85 -8.16
CA HIS A 46 26.05 20.58 -9.43
C HIS A 46 25.07 21.75 -9.35
N LEU A 47 23.91 21.54 -8.70
CA LEU A 47 22.94 22.62 -8.46
C LEU A 47 23.52 23.67 -7.49
N LEU A 48 24.35 23.26 -6.54
CA LEU A 48 25.05 24.16 -5.61
C LEU A 48 25.95 25.18 -6.32
N LYS A 49 26.54 24.85 -7.47
CA LYS A 49 27.33 25.83 -8.24
C LYS A 49 26.46 26.95 -8.80
N TYR A 50 25.24 26.63 -9.23
CA TYR A 50 24.27 27.66 -9.63
C TYR A 50 23.79 28.47 -8.42
N VAL A 51 23.58 27.83 -7.25
CA VAL A 51 23.27 28.55 -6.00
C VAL A 51 24.36 29.57 -5.67
N GLN A 52 25.63 29.17 -5.76
CA GLN A 52 26.79 30.05 -5.52
C GLN A 52 26.86 31.21 -6.52
N ALA A 53 26.63 30.95 -7.81
CA ALA A 53 26.56 32.02 -8.80
C ALA A 53 25.41 33.00 -8.51
N TYR A 54 24.27 32.50 -8.02
CA TYR A 54 23.17 33.34 -7.57
C TYR A 54 23.44 34.03 -6.22
N ASP A 55 24.29 33.49 -5.36
CA ASP A 55 24.77 34.15 -4.13
C ASP A 55 25.64 35.36 -4.47
N GLU A 56 26.46 35.27 -5.53
CA GLU A 56 27.29 36.37 -6.01
C GLU A 56 26.45 37.49 -6.67
N LEU A 57 25.48 37.12 -7.50
CA LEU A 57 24.68 38.12 -8.22
C LEU A 57 23.52 38.71 -7.42
N TYR A 58 22.86 37.89 -6.62
CA TYR A 58 21.71 38.28 -5.80
C TYR A 58 21.93 37.81 -4.36
N PRO A 59 22.86 38.45 -3.63
CA PRO A 59 23.21 38.04 -2.27
C PRO A 59 22.02 38.12 -1.30
N GLY A 60 21.06 39.00 -1.56
CA GLY A 60 19.82 39.14 -0.80
C GLY A 60 18.72 38.12 -1.12
N ALA A 61 18.91 37.27 -2.14
CA ALA A 61 17.88 36.34 -2.58
C ALA A 61 17.93 35.01 -1.83
N THR A 62 16.75 34.48 -1.48
CA THR A 62 16.56 33.12 -0.99
C THR A 62 16.43 32.15 -2.17
N LYS A 63 17.16 31.03 -2.16
CA LYS A 63 17.10 30.04 -3.26
C LYS A 63 16.30 28.82 -2.81
N VAL A 64 15.30 28.42 -3.58
CA VAL A 64 14.58 27.15 -3.41
C VAL A 64 15.03 26.20 -4.52
N VAL A 65 15.70 25.12 -4.14
CA VAL A 65 16.33 24.16 -5.07
C VAL A 65 15.53 22.86 -5.09
N ILE A 66 15.01 22.49 -6.26
CA ILE A 66 14.23 21.28 -6.49
C ILE A 66 15.05 20.30 -7.34
N ARG A 67 15.39 19.14 -6.78
CA ARG A 67 16.10 18.06 -7.47
C ARG A 67 15.11 17.13 -8.17
N THR A 68 15.29 16.94 -9.48
CA THR A 68 14.45 16.05 -10.28
C THR A 68 14.97 14.61 -10.26
N GLU A 69 14.11 13.66 -9.88
CA GLU A 69 14.37 12.21 -9.94
C GLU A 69 13.50 11.53 -11.01
N ALA A 70 13.99 10.44 -11.61
CA ALA A 70 13.29 9.74 -12.69
C ALA A 70 11.92 9.20 -12.26
N LEU A 71 11.80 8.70 -11.02
CA LEU A 71 10.54 8.21 -10.48
C LEU A 71 9.45 9.29 -10.38
N PHE A 72 9.82 10.57 -10.35
CA PHE A 72 8.84 11.65 -10.36
C PHE A 72 7.91 11.57 -11.57
N PHE A 73 8.39 11.10 -12.73
CA PHE A 73 7.62 11.08 -13.97
C PHE A 73 6.46 10.08 -13.94
N ILE A 74 6.69 8.90 -13.36
CA ILE A 74 5.73 7.79 -13.31
C ILE A 74 4.80 7.87 -12.09
N GLN A 75 5.03 8.81 -11.17
CA GLN A 75 4.16 8.98 -10.00
C GLN A 75 2.78 9.53 -10.39
N PRO A 76 1.70 9.07 -9.72
CA PRO A 76 0.37 9.66 -9.85
C PRO A 76 0.37 11.15 -9.49
N THR A 77 -0.50 11.93 -10.14
CA THR A 77 -0.59 13.39 -9.97
C THR A 77 -0.77 13.81 -8.50
N GLY A 78 -1.56 13.07 -7.71
CA GLY A 78 -1.74 13.32 -6.27
C GLY A 78 -0.42 13.20 -5.47
N ARG A 79 0.44 12.24 -5.81
CA ARG A 79 1.75 12.07 -5.16
C ARG A 79 2.74 13.15 -5.61
N LYS A 80 2.73 13.54 -6.89
CA LYS A 80 3.50 14.70 -7.40
C LYS A 80 3.13 15.99 -6.66
N ARG A 81 1.83 16.19 -6.41
CA ARG A 81 1.27 17.32 -5.66
C ARG A 81 1.73 17.31 -4.19
N ALA A 82 1.59 16.18 -3.50
CA ALA A 82 2.04 16.04 -2.12
C ALA A 82 3.55 16.31 -1.96
N ASN A 83 4.36 15.83 -2.90
CA ASN A 83 5.81 16.06 -2.88
C ASN A 83 6.17 17.54 -2.99
N LEU A 84 5.41 18.35 -3.75
CA LEU A 84 5.66 19.78 -3.96
C LEU A 84 4.98 20.70 -2.94
N ALA A 85 4.16 20.16 -2.03
CA ALA A 85 3.50 20.94 -0.99
C ALA A 85 4.48 21.76 -0.10
N PRO A 86 5.67 21.26 0.28
CA PRO A 86 6.62 22.06 1.07
C PRO A 86 7.14 23.30 0.33
N VAL A 87 7.24 23.26 -1.00
CA VAL A 87 7.63 24.43 -1.81
C VAL A 87 6.54 25.51 -1.75
N VAL A 88 5.27 25.10 -1.83
CA VAL A 88 4.12 26.02 -1.71
C VAL A 88 4.11 26.68 -0.33
N GLN A 89 4.30 25.90 0.74
CA GLN A 89 4.36 26.41 2.12
C GLN A 89 5.53 27.37 2.33
N THR A 90 6.70 27.05 1.75
CA THR A 90 7.88 27.92 1.81
C THR A 90 7.61 29.25 1.09
N LEU A 91 6.97 29.22 -0.08
CA LEU A 91 6.60 30.43 -0.82
C LEU A 91 5.57 31.29 -0.08
N GLU A 92 4.61 30.68 0.62
CA GLU A 92 3.69 31.42 1.49
C GLU A 92 4.42 32.07 2.66
N ALA A 93 5.30 31.32 3.32
CA ALA A 93 6.10 31.80 4.45
C ALA A 93 7.00 32.98 4.07
N LEU A 94 7.56 32.96 2.86
CA LEU A 94 8.36 34.06 2.30
C LEU A 94 7.50 35.24 1.82
N GLY A 95 6.18 35.23 2.05
CA GLY A 95 5.26 36.26 1.58
C GLY A 95 5.12 36.32 0.06
N CYS A 96 5.64 35.31 -0.65
CA CYS A 96 5.66 35.24 -2.11
C CYS A 96 4.36 34.71 -2.71
N VAL A 97 3.45 34.13 -1.90
CA VAL A 97 2.13 33.65 -2.30
C VAL A 97 1.12 34.02 -1.22
N PRO A 98 -0.09 34.50 -1.53
CA PRO A 98 -1.06 34.89 -0.51
C PRO A 98 -1.64 33.65 0.20
N PRO A 99 -1.97 33.75 1.49
CA PRO A 99 -2.76 32.72 2.17
C PRO A 99 -4.16 32.61 1.52
N ILE A 100 -4.77 31.44 1.64
CA ILE A 100 -6.07 31.13 1.00
C ILE A 100 -7.17 32.07 1.54
N PRO A 101 -7.90 32.81 0.68
CA PRO A 101 -9.01 33.65 1.11
C PRO A 101 -10.08 32.85 1.86
N GLY A 102 -10.51 33.31 3.04
CA GLY A 102 -11.63 32.74 3.79
C GLY A 102 -11.29 31.54 4.71
N LYS A 103 -10.05 31.03 4.73
CA LYS A 103 -9.57 30.07 5.74
C LYS A 103 -8.46 30.70 6.58
N GLY A 104 -8.84 31.60 7.48
CA GLY A 104 -7.92 32.25 8.40
C GLY A 104 -7.46 31.33 9.52
N LYS A 105 -6.25 30.78 9.39
CA LYS A 105 -5.19 30.73 10.42
C LYS A 105 -3.90 30.20 9.76
N PRO A 106 -2.73 30.84 9.95
CA PRO A 106 -1.48 30.29 9.45
C PRO A 106 -1.19 28.94 10.12
N HIS A 107 -0.76 27.94 9.34
CA HIS A 107 -0.34 26.64 9.86
C HIS A 107 0.84 26.82 10.85
N GLN A 108 0.58 26.59 12.14
CA GLN A 108 1.59 26.64 13.22
C GLN A 108 2.36 25.33 13.46
N ASN A 109 2.32 24.36 12.53
CA ASN A 109 2.95 23.05 12.73
C ASN A 109 4.18 22.79 11.82
N GLY A 110 4.73 23.82 11.18
CA GLY A 110 6.08 23.78 10.60
C GLY A 110 7.10 24.35 11.59
N ALA A 111 8.35 23.87 11.55
CA ALA A 111 9.43 24.44 12.36
C ALA A 111 9.42 25.98 12.28
N PRO A 112 9.63 26.71 13.41
CA PRO A 112 9.53 28.15 13.41
C PRO A 112 10.51 28.74 12.40
N LEU A 113 9.98 29.43 11.40
CA LEU A 113 10.78 30.13 10.40
C LEU A 113 11.51 31.30 11.06
N ASP A 114 12.77 31.43 10.69
CA ASP A 114 13.73 32.40 11.20
C ASP A 114 13.25 33.85 10.95
N PRO A 115 13.11 34.70 12.00
CA PRO A 115 12.67 36.09 11.87
C PRO A 115 13.63 37.00 11.08
N SER A 116 14.78 36.49 10.62
CA SER A 116 15.70 37.19 9.71
C SER A 116 15.27 37.21 8.23
N LEU A 117 14.19 36.51 7.85
CA LEU A 117 13.71 36.47 6.47
C LEU A 117 12.96 37.77 6.07
N PRO A 118 13.25 38.38 4.90
CA PRO A 118 12.71 39.68 4.53
C PRO A 118 11.19 39.67 4.26
N ASN A 119 10.46 40.60 4.89
CA ASN A 119 8.99 40.73 4.85
C ASN A 119 8.42 41.51 3.63
N SER A 120 9.22 41.81 2.60
CA SER A 120 8.72 42.45 1.37
C SER A 120 9.36 41.86 0.12
N THR A 121 8.54 41.33 -0.79
CA THR A 121 9.00 40.68 -2.02
C THR A 121 9.16 41.68 -3.16
N SER A 122 10.38 41.88 -3.67
CA SER A 122 10.66 42.72 -4.83
C SER A 122 10.71 41.96 -6.17
N GLY A 123 10.70 40.62 -6.18
CA GLY A 123 10.61 39.81 -7.40
C GLY A 123 10.88 38.31 -7.22
N ILE A 124 10.44 37.49 -8.19
CA ILE A 124 10.69 36.04 -8.26
C ILE A 124 11.39 35.69 -9.58
N LEU A 125 12.53 34.99 -9.50
CA LEU A 125 13.22 34.44 -10.68
C LEU A 125 13.06 32.92 -10.74
N ILE A 126 12.58 32.41 -11.87
CA ILE A 126 12.45 30.97 -12.12
C ILE A 126 13.56 30.53 -13.06
N HIS A 127 14.33 29.51 -12.69
CA HIS A 127 15.31 28.89 -13.57
C HIS A 127 15.06 27.39 -13.64
N THR A 128 14.70 26.93 -14.83
CA THR A 128 14.29 25.56 -15.09
C THR A 128 15.26 24.89 -16.06
N PHE A 129 15.81 23.76 -15.64
CA PHE A 129 16.74 22.97 -16.45
C PHE A 129 16.05 21.72 -17.01
N SER A 130 16.19 21.51 -18.32
CA SER A 130 15.70 20.32 -19.03
C SER A 130 14.18 20.11 -18.93
N ASN A 131 13.67 19.10 -19.63
CA ASN A 131 12.28 18.63 -19.48
C ASN A 131 12.03 18.16 -18.03
N GLY A 132 13.06 17.64 -17.36
CA GLY A 132 13.04 17.27 -15.93
C GLY A 132 12.50 18.35 -15.00
N GLY A 133 13.09 19.54 -15.05
CA GLY A 133 12.63 20.68 -14.26
C GLY A 133 11.29 21.22 -14.73
N SER A 134 11.05 21.21 -16.05
CA SER A 134 9.79 21.67 -16.66
C SER A 134 8.57 20.92 -16.12
N TRP A 135 8.71 19.62 -15.88
CA TRP A 135 7.66 18.79 -15.27
C TRP A 135 7.37 19.16 -13.81
N HIS A 136 8.38 19.49 -13.01
CA HIS A 136 8.20 19.97 -11.64
C HIS A 136 7.52 21.35 -11.63
N LEU A 137 7.93 22.25 -12.53
CA LEU A 137 7.31 23.55 -12.67
C LEU A 137 5.85 23.46 -13.13
N ALA A 138 5.54 22.58 -14.09
CA ALA A 138 4.16 22.32 -14.52
C ALA A 138 3.30 21.71 -13.40
N ALA A 139 3.86 20.79 -12.61
CA ALA A 139 3.17 20.21 -11.46
C ALA A 139 2.92 21.25 -10.36
N LEU A 140 3.90 22.10 -10.06
CA LEU A 140 3.75 23.22 -9.13
C LEU A 140 2.70 24.22 -9.62
N SER A 141 2.68 24.50 -10.92
CA SER A 141 1.65 25.34 -11.53
C SER A 141 0.25 24.76 -11.30
N SER A 142 0.06 23.46 -11.47
CA SER A 142 -1.24 22.82 -11.24
C SER A 142 -1.76 22.99 -9.81
N LEU A 143 -0.87 22.98 -8.79
CA LEU A 143 -1.24 23.24 -7.40
C LEU A 143 -1.76 24.67 -7.20
N PHE A 144 -1.13 25.64 -7.87
CA PHE A 144 -1.59 27.03 -7.80
C PHE A 144 -2.87 27.27 -8.59
N GLN A 145 -3.05 26.56 -9.71
CA GLN A 145 -4.29 26.63 -10.49
C GLN A 145 -5.48 26.20 -9.64
N ASP A 146 -5.43 25.04 -9.01
CA ASP A 146 -6.52 24.55 -8.16
C ASP A 146 -6.80 25.51 -6.99
N ARG A 147 -5.74 26.07 -6.42
CA ARG A 147 -5.83 26.98 -5.27
C ARG A 147 -6.46 28.33 -5.59
N PHE A 148 -6.15 28.91 -6.74
CA PHE A 148 -6.56 30.29 -7.07
C PHE A 148 -7.67 30.37 -8.12
N LYS A 149 -8.05 29.26 -8.76
CA LYS A 149 -9.17 29.21 -9.72
C LYS A 149 -10.51 29.62 -9.08
N GLU A 150 -10.77 29.22 -7.83
CA GLU A 150 -11.98 29.60 -7.08
C GLU A 150 -11.78 30.87 -6.24
N ALA A 151 -10.57 31.06 -5.69
CA ALA A 151 -10.24 32.15 -4.79
C ALA A 151 -9.94 33.50 -5.49
N GLY A 152 -9.73 33.47 -6.80
CA GLY A 152 -9.27 34.60 -7.61
C GLY A 152 -7.75 34.81 -7.52
N TYR A 153 -7.11 35.04 -8.66
CA TYR A 153 -5.69 35.40 -8.69
C TYR A 153 -5.48 36.83 -8.16
N PRO A 154 -4.37 37.10 -7.45
CA PRO A 154 -4.03 38.45 -7.03
C PRO A 154 -3.86 39.36 -8.27
N THR A 155 -4.46 40.56 -8.24
CA THR A 155 -4.46 41.52 -9.37
C THR A 155 -3.77 42.85 -9.06
N ARG A 156 -3.33 43.07 -7.81
CA ARG A 156 -2.64 44.29 -7.35
C ARG A 156 -1.33 43.94 -6.64
N ASN A 157 -0.30 44.78 -6.81
CA ASN A 157 1.04 44.65 -6.20
C ASN A 157 1.74 43.31 -6.51
N LEU A 158 1.78 42.91 -7.78
CA LEU A 158 2.46 41.68 -8.20
C LEU A 158 3.99 41.86 -8.14
N PRO A 159 4.76 40.92 -7.54
CA PRO A 159 6.20 40.93 -7.65
C PRO A 159 6.61 40.69 -9.12
N PRO A 160 7.55 41.48 -9.67
CA PRO A 160 8.19 41.20 -10.94
C PRO A 160 8.63 39.74 -11.05
N THR A 161 8.24 39.05 -12.12
CA THR A 161 8.58 37.64 -12.33
C THR A 161 9.27 37.44 -13.67
N ALA A 162 10.39 36.73 -13.67
CA ALA A 162 11.13 36.34 -14.88
C ALA A 162 11.40 34.82 -14.89
N MET A 163 11.52 34.24 -16.08
CA MET A 163 11.75 32.80 -16.25
C MET A 163 12.88 32.51 -17.24
N ILE A 164 13.79 31.63 -16.85
CA ILE A 164 14.86 31.06 -17.67
C ILE A 164 14.52 29.59 -17.92
N LEU A 165 14.53 29.20 -19.19
CA LEU A 165 14.34 27.83 -19.66
C LEU A 165 15.65 27.38 -20.32
N ASP A 166 16.40 26.54 -19.63
CA ASP A 166 17.67 26.00 -20.10
C ASP A 166 17.47 24.58 -20.67
N SER A 167 17.76 24.42 -21.96
CA SER A 167 17.58 23.18 -22.73
C SER A 167 16.16 22.60 -22.60
N CYS A 168 15.13 23.45 -22.59
CA CYS A 168 13.72 23.05 -22.49
C CYS A 168 12.76 24.14 -23.00
N PRO A 169 11.48 23.79 -23.25
CA PRO A 169 10.89 22.45 -23.27
C PRO A 169 10.94 21.78 -24.65
N GLY A 170 11.20 20.48 -24.66
CA GLY A 170 11.18 19.60 -25.83
C GLY A 170 10.05 18.57 -25.79
N ILE A 171 9.72 17.99 -26.94
CA ILE A 171 9.07 16.68 -27.05
C ILE A 171 10.18 15.70 -27.40
N ASP A 172 10.60 14.92 -26.42
CA ASP A 172 11.58 13.88 -26.67
C ASP A 172 10.83 12.75 -27.36
N GLY A 173 10.86 12.73 -28.70
CA GLY A 173 10.41 11.56 -29.46
C GLY A 173 11.07 10.29 -28.91
N VAL A 174 10.58 9.10 -29.32
CA VAL A 174 11.03 7.79 -28.81
C VAL A 174 12.55 7.71 -28.60
N GLU A 175 13.32 8.24 -29.55
CA GLU A 175 14.78 8.21 -29.53
C GLU A 175 15.44 9.14 -28.50
N GLY A 176 14.85 10.31 -28.22
CA GLY A 176 15.31 11.21 -27.16
C GLY A 176 15.02 10.64 -25.76
N SER A 177 13.83 10.05 -25.59
CA SER A 177 13.44 9.38 -24.34
C SER A 177 14.30 8.13 -24.06
N LYS A 178 14.63 7.34 -25.08
CA LYS A 178 15.62 6.26 -24.95
C LYS A 178 16.99 6.79 -24.53
N ARG A 179 17.47 7.87 -25.15
CA ARG A 179 18.76 8.47 -24.77
C ARG A 179 18.75 9.01 -23.32
N ALA A 180 17.64 9.55 -22.85
CA ALA A 180 17.50 10.08 -21.49
C ALA A 180 17.37 8.98 -20.41
N PHE A 181 16.58 7.93 -20.66
CA PHE A 181 16.23 6.93 -19.64
C PHE A 181 16.93 5.57 -19.79
N VAL A 182 17.39 5.23 -21.00
CA VAL A 182 17.86 3.88 -21.32
C VAL A 182 19.38 3.83 -21.49
N ASN A 183 20.03 4.89 -21.97
CA ASN A 183 21.48 4.90 -22.18
C ASN A 183 22.31 4.77 -20.89
N ALA A 184 21.75 5.15 -19.74
CA ALA A 184 22.40 4.98 -18.44
C ALA A 184 22.50 3.51 -17.99
N ILE A 185 21.72 2.62 -18.59
CA ILE A 185 21.72 1.19 -18.27
C ILE A 185 22.94 0.53 -18.92
N ARG A 186 23.90 0.06 -18.11
CA ARG A 186 25.14 -0.58 -18.60
C ARG A 186 24.91 -1.99 -19.16
N ASN A 187 23.88 -2.70 -18.67
CA ASN A 187 23.59 -4.07 -19.09
C ASN A 187 22.88 -4.06 -20.47
N PRO A 188 23.45 -4.70 -21.50
CA PRO A 188 22.90 -4.65 -22.87
C PRO A 188 21.51 -5.29 -22.98
N ILE A 189 21.22 -6.37 -22.24
CA ILE A 189 19.90 -7.03 -22.26
C ILE A 189 18.85 -6.12 -21.61
N LEU A 190 19.16 -5.60 -20.42
CA LEU A 190 18.26 -4.69 -19.71
C LEU A 190 18.05 -3.38 -20.49
N ARG A 191 19.07 -2.91 -21.21
CA ARG A 191 18.98 -1.77 -22.13
C ARG A 191 18.03 -2.05 -23.29
N TYR A 192 18.07 -3.24 -23.89
CA TYR A 192 17.11 -3.65 -24.93
C TYR A 192 15.67 -3.71 -24.41
N ILE A 193 15.46 -4.31 -23.23
CA ILE A 193 14.14 -4.40 -22.59
C ILE A 193 13.60 -3.00 -22.28
N ALA A 194 14.39 -2.15 -21.62
CA ALA A 194 13.98 -0.78 -21.30
C ALA A 194 13.72 0.05 -22.58
N SER A 195 14.50 -0.15 -23.64
CA SER A 195 14.29 0.48 -24.95
C SER A 195 12.95 0.05 -25.58
N ALA A 196 12.60 -1.23 -25.50
CA ALA A 196 11.32 -1.74 -25.98
C ALA A 196 10.14 -1.15 -25.19
N ILE A 197 10.23 -1.11 -23.85
CA ILE A 197 9.20 -0.53 -22.97
C ILE A 197 8.97 0.95 -23.32
N VAL A 198 10.04 1.75 -23.43
CA VAL A 198 9.92 3.18 -23.79
C VAL A 198 9.30 3.35 -25.18
N THR A 199 9.61 2.47 -26.14
CA THR A 199 9.01 2.52 -27.48
C THR A 199 7.52 2.23 -27.45
N ILE A 200 7.11 1.16 -26.75
CA ILE A 200 5.71 0.75 -26.64
C ILE A 200 4.90 1.83 -25.93
N PHE A 201 5.41 2.40 -24.84
CA PHE A 201 4.77 3.50 -24.12
C PHE A 201 4.48 4.70 -25.04
N PHE A 202 5.46 5.08 -25.87
CA PHE A 202 5.28 6.18 -26.83
C PHE A 202 4.29 5.84 -27.94
N LEU A 203 4.31 4.62 -28.49
CA LEU A 203 3.35 4.18 -29.51
C LEU A 203 1.91 4.25 -28.97
N ILE A 204 1.71 3.77 -27.73
CA ILE A 204 0.45 3.87 -27.01
C ILE A 204 0.08 5.35 -26.83
N ALA A 205 0.95 6.19 -26.27
CA ALA A 205 0.67 7.61 -26.07
C ALA A 205 0.28 8.33 -27.37
N THR A 206 0.97 8.05 -28.49
CA THR A 206 0.62 8.62 -29.80
C THR A 206 -0.69 8.09 -30.35
N PHE A 207 -1.02 6.82 -30.11
CA PHE A 207 -2.31 6.24 -30.50
C PHE A 207 -3.46 6.90 -29.73
N PHE A 208 -3.33 7.07 -28.41
CA PHE A 208 -4.32 7.75 -27.58
C PHE A 208 -4.47 9.24 -27.96
N GLU A 209 -3.39 9.93 -28.35
CA GLU A 209 -3.45 11.30 -28.88
C GLU A 209 -4.19 11.40 -30.22
N GLN A 210 -3.92 10.49 -31.16
CA GLN A 210 -4.48 10.56 -32.51
C GLN A 210 -5.91 10.02 -32.59
N VAL A 211 -6.21 8.93 -31.88
CA VAL A 211 -7.49 8.20 -31.98
C VAL A 211 -8.50 8.68 -30.94
N LEU A 212 -8.05 8.94 -29.70
CA LEU A 212 -8.93 9.28 -28.57
C LEU A 212 -8.84 10.75 -28.16
N ARG A 213 -8.04 11.56 -28.86
CA ARG A 213 -7.78 13.00 -28.57
C ARG A 213 -7.37 13.28 -27.12
N PHE A 214 -6.82 12.30 -26.41
CA PHE A 214 -6.22 12.50 -25.09
C PHE A 214 -4.86 13.18 -25.24
N LYS A 215 -4.65 14.36 -24.67
CA LYS A 215 -3.36 15.06 -24.74
C LYS A 215 -2.27 14.27 -24.01
N SER A 216 -1.12 14.03 -24.64
CA SER A 216 0.02 13.42 -23.95
C SER A 216 0.53 14.34 -22.84
N GLY A 217 1.22 13.72 -21.88
CA GLY A 217 1.82 14.44 -20.78
C GLY A 217 2.77 15.56 -21.22
N PHE A 218 3.58 15.36 -22.26
CA PHE A 218 4.51 16.38 -22.75
C PHE A 218 3.79 17.59 -23.36
N THR A 219 2.70 17.35 -24.07
CA THR A 219 1.82 18.41 -24.57
C THR A 219 1.23 19.19 -23.39
N GLY A 220 0.73 18.48 -22.36
CA GLY A 220 0.23 19.10 -21.14
C GLY A 220 1.28 19.93 -20.38
N MET A 221 2.54 19.47 -20.31
CA MET A 221 3.64 20.22 -19.71
C MET A 221 3.95 21.50 -20.49
N LYS A 222 4.07 21.43 -21.82
CA LYS A 222 4.31 22.61 -22.67
C LYS A 222 3.18 23.63 -22.56
N GLU A 223 1.93 23.16 -22.61
CA GLU A 223 0.77 24.02 -22.37
C GLU A 223 0.85 24.68 -21.00
N ALA A 224 1.20 23.95 -19.94
CA ALA A 224 1.36 24.52 -18.61
C ALA A 224 2.40 25.64 -18.56
N LEU A 225 3.56 25.47 -19.19
CA LEU A 225 4.61 26.50 -19.26
C LEU A 225 4.16 27.77 -20.00
N ASN A 226 3.20 27.68 -20.91
CA ASN A 226 2.62 28.84 -21.59
C ASN A 226 1.38 29.41 -20.91
N ARG A 227 0.91 28.85 -19.79
CA ARG A 227 -0.24 29.42 -19.08
C ARG A 227 0.08 30.78 -18.47
N GLU A 228 -0.85 31.71 -18.63
CA GLU A 228 -0.96 32.86 -17.74
C GLU A 228 -1.29 32.34 -16.32
N HIS A 229 -0.68 32.93 -15.31
CA HIS A 229 -0.65 32.42 -13.94
C HIS A 229 0.05 31.05 -13.77
N LEU A 230 1.12 30.78 -14.54
CA LEU A 230 2.02 29.64 -14.31
C LEU A 230 2.40 29.51 -12.83
N LEU A 231 2.81 30.62 -12.23
CA LEU A 231 2.70 30.90 -10.80
C LEU A 231 1.68 32.03 -10.62
N PRO A 232 1.11 32.27 -9.42
CA PRO A 232 0.00 33.21 -9.24
C PRO A 232 0.24 34.61 -9.83
N TYR A 233 1.49 35.06 -9.90
CA TYR A 233 1.94 36.37 -10.37
C TYR A 233 2.57 36.39 -11.77
N PHE A 234 2.65 35.22 -12.41
CA PHE A 234 3.25 35.08 -13.74
C PHE A 234 2.26 35.57 -14.80
N THR A 235 2.59 36.63 -15.53
CA THR A 235 1.68 37.27 -16.50
C THR A 235 2.33 37.37 -17.88
N LYS A 236 1.60 37.87 -18.87
CA LYS A 236 2.16 38.12 -20.22
C LYS A 236 3.32 39.12 -20.23
N LYS A 237 3.44 39.97 -19.21
CA LYS A 237 4.56 40.90 -19.00
C LYS A 237 5.80 40.24 -18.38
N SER A 238 5.70 38.99 -17.92
CA SER A 238 6.82 38.25 -17.37
C SER A 238 7.80 37.88 -18.48
N LYS A 239 9.05 38.34 -18.36
CA LYS A 239 10.10 38.09 -19.35
C LYS A 239 10.52 36.62 -19.34
N ARG A 240 10.68 36.03 -20.52
CA ARG A 240 11.11 34.64 -20.72
C ARG A 240 12.39 34.58 -21.54
N LEU A 241 13.39 33.87 -21.03
CA LEU A 241 14.66 33.63 -21.70
C LEU A 241 14.83 32.13 -21.96
N TYR A 242 15.17 31.77 -23.20
CA TYR A 242 15.44 30.40 -23.61
C TYR A 242 16.93 30.23 -23.92
N PHE A 243 17.60 29.29 -23.26
CA PHE A 243 18.95 28.84 -23.60
C PHE A 243 18.88 27.46 -24.24
N TYR A 244 19.51 27.32 -25.41
CA TYR A 244 19.54 26.05 -26.14
C TYR A 244 20.70 26.01 -27.13
N SER A 245 21.07 24.81 -27.58
CA SER A 245 22.20 24.59 -28.49
C SER A 245 21.77 23.85 -29.75
N LYS A 246 22.42 24.12 -30.89
CA LYS A 246 22.25 23.31 -32.11
C LYS A 246 22.67 21.84 -31.91
N THR A 247 23.66 21.60 -31.04
CA THR A 247 24.21 20.27 -30.76
C THR A 247 23.58 19.58 -29.55
N ASP A 248 22.53 20.15 -28.94
CA ASP A 248 21.79 19.47 -27.86
C ASP A 248 21.09 18.22 -28.40
N GLN A 249 21.64 17.06 -28.05
CA GLN A 249 21.14 15.76 -28.52
C GLN A 249 19.89 15.30 -27.78
N LEU A 250 19.59 15.85 -26.59
CA LEU A 250 18.45 15.45 -25.78
C LEU A 250 17.23 16.29 -26.11
N VAL A 251 17.37 17.61 -26.19
CA VAL A 251 16.28 18.53 -26.53
C VAL A 251 16.66 19.30 -27.80
N PRO A 252 16.11 18.94 -28.98
CA PRO A 252 16.45 19.60 -30.23
C PRO A 252 16.11 21.10 -30.24
N ALA A 253 17.03 21.93 -30.74
CA ALA A 253 16.87 23.39 -30.84
C ALA A 253 15.54 23.83 -31.46
N ALA A 254 15.12 23.17 -32.55
CA ALA A 254 13.88 23.49 -33.25
C ALA A 254 12.62 23.37 -32.36
N GLN A 255 12.64 22.50 -31.35
CA GLN A 255 11.50 22.32 -30.45
C GLN A 255 11.43 23.40 -29.38
N VAL A 256 12.58 23.88 -28.92
CA VAL A 256 12.69 25.04 -28.02
C VAL A 256 12.22 26.29 -28.77
N GLU A 257 12.70 26.49 -30.00
CA GLU A 257 12.28 27.59 -30.88
C GLU A 257 10.77 27.58 -31.12
N MET A 258 10.20 26.41 -31.44
CA MET A 258 8.75 26.25 -31.65
C MET A 258 7.93 26.62 -30.39
N HIS A 259 8.39 26.21 -29.20
CA HIS A 259 7.72 26.58 -27.95
C HIS A 259 7.84 28.07 -27.65
N ALA A 260 9.01 28.67 -27.88
CA ALA A 260 9.25 30.10 -27.69
C ALA A 260 8.42 30.96 -28.65
N GLU A 261 8.24 30.51 -29.90
CA GLU A 261 7.33 31.13 -30.86
C GLU A 261 5.86 31.00 -30.43
N SER A 262 5.44 29.83 -29.91
CA SER A 262 4.09 29.65 -29.36
C SER A 262 3.83 30.62 -28.21
N ALA A 263 4.77 30.74 -27.28
CA ALA A 263 4.68 31.70 -26.17
C ALA A 263 4.60 33.15 -26.68
N ARG A 264 5.38 33.51 -27.72
CA ARG A 264 5.31 34.84 -28.33
C ARG A 264 3.94 35.11 -28.96
N LYS A 265 3.35 34.12 -29.63
CA LYS A 265 1.99 34.22 -30.21
C LYS A 265 0.90 34.39 -29.14
N GLU A 266 1.08 33.79 -27.97
CA GLU A 266 0.16 33.95 -26.83
C GLU A 266 0.31 35.30 -26.09
N GLY A 267 1.33 36.08 -26.46
CA GLY A 267 1.57 37.44 -26.00
C GLY A 267 2.67 37.58 -24.94
N PHE A 268 3.48 36.55 -24.68
CA PHE A 268 4.62 36.64 -23.77
C PHE A 268 5.83 37.30 -24.42
N GLU A 269 6.60 38.05 -23.63
CA GLU A 269 7.89 38.59 -24.03
C GLU A 269 8.97 37.49 -23.98
N THR A 270 9.43 37.04 -25.15
CA THR A 270 10.39 35.93 -25.28
C THR A 270 11.70 36.37 -25.94
N ARG A 271 12.82 36.11 -25.26
CA ARG A 271 14.18 36.19 -25.78
C ARG A 271 14.76 34.78 -25.92
N MET A 272 15.52 34.56 -26.98
CA MET A 272 16.12 33.27 -27.33
C MET A 272 17.61 33.45 -27.52
N GLU A 273 18.40 32.60 -26.89
CA GLU A 273 19.85 32.60 -26.96
C GLU A 273 20.32 31.20 -27.38
N LYS A 274 20.89 31.15 -28.60
CA LYS A 274 21.24 29.91 -29.29
C LYS A 274 22.75 29.73 -29.30
N PHE A 275 23.22 28.68 -28.64
CA PHE A 275 24.61 28.27 -28.65
C PHE A 275 24.90 27.38 -29.87
N GLU A 276 26.10 27.52 -30.44
CA GLU A 276 26.50 26.74 -31.62
C GLU A 276 26.89 25.31 -31.25
N ASP A 277 27.76 25.13 -30.25
CA ASP A 277 28.20 23.81 -29.80
C ASP A 277 28.32 23.71 -28.27
N SER A 278 27.18 23.49 -27.63
CA SER A 278 27.11 23.25 -26.18
C SER A 278 26.27 22.02 -25.84
N PRO A 279 26.78 21.12 -24.97
CA PRO A 279 26.02 19.96 -24.47
C PRO A 279 24.78 20.36 -23.66
N HIS A 280 23.83 19.42 -23.54
CA HIS A 280 22.59 19.59 -22.76
C HIS A 280 22.86 20.15 -21.35
N VAL A 281 22.18 21.26 -20.98
CA VAL A 281 22.26 21.91 -19.65
C VAL A 281 23.69 22.37 -19.27
N SER A 282 24.59 22.46 -20.25
CA SER A 282 26.01 22.79 -20.02
C SER A 282 26.40 24.14 -20.62
N HIS A 283 25.46 24.96 -21.10
CA HIS A 283 25.75 26.22 -21.80
C HIS A 283 26.59 27.20 -20.96
N ALA A 284 26.41 27.23 -19.64
CA ALA A 284 27.23 28.01 -18.72
C ALA A 284 28.70 27.57 -18.65
N ARG A 285 29.03 26.34 -19.05
CA ARG A 285 30.39 25.79 -19.02
C ARG A 285 31.13 25.98 -20.36
N THR A 286 30.41 25.92 -21.48
CA THR A 286 31.03 25.69 -22.79
C THR A 286 31.43 26.97 -23.53
N ASP A 287 30.89 28.13 -23.17
CA ASP A 287 31.24 29.42 -23.81
C ASP A 287 31.48 30.54 -22.78
N PRO A 288 32.75 30.83 -22.42
CA PRO A 288 33.11 31.90 -21.49
C PRO A 288 33.01 33.32 -22.07
N HIS A 289 32.88 33.48 -23.40
CA HIS A 289 32.97 34.79 -24.09
C HIS A 289 31.59 35.36 -24.44
N ILE A 290 30.73 35.58 -23.45
CA ILE A 290 29.42 36.24 -23.63
C ILE A 290 29.57 37.78 -23.79
N GLU A 291 30.80 38.30 -23.97
CA GLU A 291 31.10 39.74 -24.15
C GLU A 291 30.49 40.37 -25.43
N HIS A 292 30.01 39.57 -26.37
CA HIS A 292 29.39 40.10 -27.61
C HIS A 292 27.93 40.52 -27.39
N LEU A 293 27.29 39.98 -26.34
CA LEU A 293 25.89 40.22 -26.01
C LEU A 293 25.68 41.49 -25.16
N THR A 294 26.73 42.06 -24.59
CA THR A 294 26.72 43.33 -23.83
C THR A 294 26.70 44.57 -24.72
N VAL A 295 27.00 44.48 -26.02
CA VAL A 295 27.29 45.67 -26.86
C VAL A 295 26.05 46.29 -27.52
N GLN A 296 24.86 45.67 -27.47
CA GLN A 296 23.72 46.17 -28.25
C GLN A 296 22.55 46.85 -27.52
N HIS A 297 22.40 46.81 -26.18
CA HIS A 297 21.11 47.24 -25.59
C HIS A 297 21.17 48.22 -24.40
N THR A 298 20.13 49.06 -24.36
CA THR A 298 19.93 50.27 -23.54
C THR A 298 19.63 49.99 -22.06
N PRO A 299 19.84 50.97 -21.15
CA PRO A 299 19.89 50.79 -19.69
C PRO A 299 18.58 50.36 -18.98
N HIS A 300 17.52 50.05 -19.71
CA HIS A 300 16.20 49.71 -19.17
C HIS A 300 15.90 48.19 -19.14
N ASP A 301 16.81 47.33 -19.61
CA ASP A 301 16.66 45.86 -19.68
C ASP A 301 17.51 45.08 -18.66
N ALA A 302 17.59 45.59 -17.42
CA ALA A 302 18.42 45.06 -16.33
C ALA A 302 18.42 43.53 -16.08
N PRO A 303 17.33 42.75 -16.28
CA PRO A 303 17.38 41.31 -15.99
C PRO A 303 18.26 40.51 -16.95
N ALA A 304 18.47 40.98 -18.19
CA ALA A 304 19.18 40.19 -19.20
C ALA A 304 20.71 40.32 -19.10
N ASP A 305 21.20 41.50 -18.72
CA ASP A 305 22.64 41.77 -18.57
C ASP A 305 23.22 41.05 -17.34
N LEU A 306 22.42 40.88 -16.27
CA LEU A 306 22.78 40.13 -15.06
C LEU A 306 22.81 38.61 -15.27
N ILE A 307 21.97 38.05 -16.14
CA ILE A 307 21.95 36.60 -16.42
C ILE A 307 23.18 36.17 -17.23
N ILE A 308 23.68 37.06 -18.10
CA ILE A 308 24.94 36.87 -18.82
C ILE A 308 26.14 36.82 -17.85
N MET A 309 26.15 37.68 -16.83
CA MET A 309 27.17 37.63 -15.76
C MET A 309 27.12 36.33 -14.94
N LEU A 310 25.94 35.73 -14.79
CA LEU A 310 25.73 34.44 -14.11
C LEU A 310 26.42 33.29 -14.83
N TYR A 311 26.31 33.27 -16.15
CA TYR A 311 26.96 32.27 -17.00
C TYR A 311 28.47 32.53 -17.06
N HIS A 312 28.91 33.79 -17.03
CA HIS A 312 30.32 34.13 -16.94
C HIS A 312 30.95 33.72 -15.59
N SER A 313 30.32 34.00 -14.45
CA SER A 313 30.80 33.59 -13.11
C SER A 313 30.79 32.06 -12.96
N ALA A 314 29.74 31.38 -13.46
CA ALA A 314 29.70 29.93 -13.49
C ALA A 314 30.84 29.34 -14.34
N SER A 315 31.16 29.92 -15.50
CA SER A 315 32.23 29.45 -16.40
C SER A 315 33.64 29.50 -15.79
N GLN A 316 33.87 30.37 -14.79
CA GLN A 316 35.17 30.54 -14.10
C GLN A 316 35.40 29.51 -12.97
N MET A 317 34.36 28.77 -12.56
CA MET A 317 34.49 27.77 -11.48
C MET A 317 35.08 26.46 -12.00
N ASP A 318 36.13 25.93 -11.35
CA ASP A 318 36.75 24.66 -11.76
C ASP A 318 35.76 23.49 -11.70
N PHE A 319 35.32 23.04 -12.87
CA PHE A 319 34.51 21.85 -13.08
C PHE A 319 35.41 20.66 -13.41
N GLY A 320 36.23 20.23 -12.43
CA GLY A 320 37.08 19.04 -12.56
C GLY A 320 36.37 17.89 -13.30
N LYS A 321 36.98 17.45 -14.42
CA LYS A 321 36.54 16.44 -15.41
C LYS A 321 35.12 15.88 -15.20
N LEU A 322 34.11 16.67 -15.54
CA LEU A 322 32.74 16.20 -15.78
C LEU A 322 32.68 15.48 -17.14
N ASN A 323 32.89 14.16 -17.13
CA ASN A 323 32.40 13.29 -18.20
C ASN A 323 30.90 13.08 -18.01
N ALA A 324 30.09 13.92 -18.64
CA ALA A 324 28.74 13.56 -19.03
C ALA A 324 28.85 12.63 -20.26
N PHE A 325 28.15 11.48 -20.21
CA PHE A 325 27.96 10.48 -21.28
C PHE A 325 28.73 10.73 -22.60
N GLY A 326 29.96 10.26 -22.66
CA GLY A 326 30.76 10.22 -23.89
C GLY A 326 31.95 9.28 -23.71
N SER A 327 31.98 8.22 -24.53
CA SER A 327 33.07 7.25 -24.77
C SER A 327 33.69 6.49 -23.58
N ILE A 328 33.60 5.17 -23.67
CA ILE A 328 34.42 4.19 -22.94
C ILE A 328 35.86 4.23 -23.50
N VAL A 329 36.85 3.92 -22.63
CA VAL A 329 38.32 3.74 -22.83
C VAL A 329 39.12 5.07 -22.72
N PRO A 330 40.07 5.21 -21.75
CA PRO A 330 41.37 4.52 -21.83
C PRO A 330 41.81 3.78 -20.56
N GLU A 331 42.62 2.75 -20.82
CA GLU A 331 43.47 1.99 -19.89
C GLU A 331 44.17 2.89 -18.86
N LEU A 332 44.25 2.42 -17.60
CA LEU A 332 45.11 3.03 -16.59
C LEU A 332 45.85 1.95 -15.79
N PRO A 333 47.16 2.15 -15.49
CA PRO A 333 48.01 1.11 -14.91
C PRO A 333 47.79 0.91 -13.41
N SER A 334 48.19 -0.27 -12.95
CA SER A 334 47.84 -0.99 -11.73
C SER A 334 48.32 -0.44 -10.37
N HIS A 335 48.70 0.84 -10.21
CA HIS A 335 49.40 1.25 -8.97
C HIS A 335 48.90 2.50 -8.21
N ALA A 336 47.80 3.16 -8.61
CA ALA A 336 47.35 4.39 -7.94
C ALA A 336 46.00 4.30 -7.20
N ALA A 337 45.34 3.14 -7.15
CA ALA A 337 43.99 3.00 -6.59
C ALA A 337 43.90 3.03 -5.05
N SER A 338 45.02 2.85 -4.33
CA SER A 338 44.98 2.65 -2.88
C SER A 338 45.02 3.93 -2.03
N ALA A 339 45.37 5.09 -2.59
CA ALA A 339 45.60 6.31 -1.80
C ALA A 339 44.39 7.27 -1.70
N VAL A 340 43.45 7.25 -2.65
CA VAL A 340 42.34 8.23 -2.70
C VAL A 340 41.12 7.79 -1.87
N MET A 341 40.99 6.49 -1.57
CA MET A 341 39.86 5.94 -0.80
C MET A 341 39.95 6.14 0.72
N ILE A 342 41.08 6.59 1.26
CA ILE A 342 41.29 6.67 2.72
C ILE A 342 40.80 8.02 3.30
N ARG A 343 40.72 9.10 2.50
CA ARG A 343 40.36 10.44 3.02
C ARG A 343 38.86 10.74 3.13
N LYS A 344 37.98 10.02 2.44
CA LYS A 344 36.54 10.36 2.40
C LYS A 344 35.70 9.66 3.46
N THR A 345 36.25 8.66 4.17
CA THR A 345 35.47 7.81 5.08
C THR A 345 35.73 8.01 6.57
N MET A 346 36.47 9.04 6.95
CA MET A 346 36.69 9.40 8.37
C MET A 346 35.96 10.68 8.82
N ALA A 347 35.06 11.24 8.01
CA ALA A 347 34.44 12.53 8.34
C ALA A 347 33.25 12.45 9.32
N GLU A 348 32.68 11.27 9.56
CA GLU A 348 31.53 11.12 10.47
C GLU A 348 31.64 9.79 11.24
N GLY A 349 32.38 9.77 12.35
CA GLY A 349 32.49 8.60 13.23
C GLY A 349 33.37 8.79 14.48
N THR A 350 32.70 8.82 15.65
CA THR A 350 33.07 8.35 17.02
C THR A 350 34.41 8.70 17.71
N PHE A 351 35.39 9.38 17.10
CA PHE A 351 36.63 9.79 17.81
C PHE A 351 37.09 11.21 17.43
N ASN A 352 36.50 12.23 18.05
CA ASN A 352 36.96 13.61 17.85
C ASN A 352 38.22 13.92 18.66
N GLY A 353 39.31 14.29 17.98
CA GLY A 353 40.58 14.71 18.58
C GLY A 353 41.64 13.62 18.79
N ALA A 354 41.41 12.40 18.34
CA ALA A 354 42.39 11.31 18.48
C ALA A 354 43.38 11.25 17.30
N HIS A 355 44.64 10.91 17.58
CA HIS A 355 45.79 10.88 16.66
C HIS A 355 46.65 9.63 16.97
N ASP A 356 47.42 9.13 15.97
CA ASP A 356 48.25 7.90 16.01
C ASP A 356 47.53 6.54 16.04
N PHE A 357 46.47 6.36 15.23
CA PHE A 357 45.85 5.04 15.06
C PHE A 357 46.56 4.16 14.03
N HIS A 358 46.97 2.96 14.45
CA HIS A 358 47.33 1.86 13.56
C HIS A 358 46.13 0.90 13.39
N ILE A 359 45.38 1.08 12.29
CA ILE A 359 44.25 0.21 11.95
C ILE A 359 44.70 -0.80 10.90
N ASN A 360 44.80 -2.07 11.29
CA ASN A 360 45.25 -3.13 10.38
C ASN A 360 44.20 -3.53 9.32
N ARG A 361 42.88 -3.31 9.54
CA ARG A 361 41.79 -3.50 8.55
C ARG A 361 40.54 -2.63 8.83
N LEU A 362 39.86 -2.13 7.77
CA LEU A 362 38.63 -1.30 7.81
C LEU A 362 37.60 -1.77 6.74
N ASN A 363 36.31 -1.91 7.10
CA ASN A 363 35.17 -2.24 6.20
C ASN A 363 34.02 -1.23 6.36
N ILE A 364 33.35 -0.83 5.26
CA ILE A 364 32.29 0.24 5.23
C ILE A 364 31.07 -0.22 4.38
N ILE A 365 29.85 -0.03 4.89
CA ILE A 365 28.55 -0.38 4.23
C ILE A 365 27.70 0.91 4.06
N LYS A 366 26.87 1.00 3.00
CA LYS A 366 26.08 2.18 2.60
C LYS A 366 24.60 1.78 2.39
N THR A 367 23.67 2.34 3.17
CA THR A 367 22.24 1.99 3.12
C THR A 367 21.42 2.84 2.12
N SER A 368 20.50 2.18 1.40
CA SER A 368 19.53 2.80 0.48
C SER A 368 18.14 2.23 0.74
N GLY A 369 17.16 3.06 1.10
CA GLY A 369 15.91 2.54 1.70
C GLY A 369 16.20 1.93 3.08
N SER A 370 15.20 1.80 3.94
CA SER A 370 15.35 0.92 5.10
C SER A 370 14.92 -0.45 4.60
N PRO A 371 15.83 -1.44 4.43
CA PRO A 371 15.44 -2.79 3.99
C PRO A 371 14.43 -3.43 4.95
N LEU A 372 14.45 -3.00 6.21
CA LEU A 372 13.48 -3.37 7.22
C LEU A 372 12.08 -2.84 6.92
N LYS A 373 11.95 -1.71 6.23
CA LYS A 373 10.65 -1.19 5.81
C LYS A 373 10.02 -2.03 4.69
N ASP A 374 10.84 -2.60 3.81
CA ASP A 374 10.37 -3.56 2.80
C ASP A 374 9.97 -4.88 3.47
N LEU A 375 10.65 -5.29 4.55
CA LEU A 375 10.20 -6.42 5.38
C LEU A 375 8.84 -6.13 6.04
N GLU A 376 8.68 -4.95 6.64
CA GLU A 376 7.44 -4.52 7.32
C GLU A 376 6.21 -4.49 6.41
N SER A 377 6.35 -4.31 5.09
CA SER A 377 5.20 -4.38 4.17
C SER A 377 4.76 -5.81 3.84
N HIS A 378 5.54 -6.82 4.24
CA HIS A 378 5.29 -8.24 3.95
C HIS A 378 5.06 -9.07 5.21
N ILE A 379 4.92 -8.44 6.39
CA ILE A 379 4.56 -9.14 7.63
C ILE A 379 3.05 -9.22 7.82
N ALA A 380 2.61 -10.13 8.69
CA ALA A 380 1.23 -10.24 9.19
C ALA A 380 1.19 -9.78 10.66
N PRO A 381 0.95 -8.49 10.95
CA PRO A 381 0.89 -8.00 12.34
C PRO A 381 -0.21 -8.68 13.16
N GLY A 382 -1.32 -9.10 12.53
CA GLY A 382 -2.39 -9.87 13.14
C GLY A 382 -1.96 -11.25 13.69
N ALA A 383 -0.86 -11.81 13.17
CA ALA A 383 -0.43 -13.18 13.45
C ALA A 383 0.40 -13.31 14.73
N LEU A 384 0.89 -12.18 15.27
CA LEU A 384 1.69 -12.14 16.49
C LEU A 384 0.81 -12.43 17.70
N HIS A 385 1.34 -13.14 18.70
CA HIS A 385 0.59 -13.53 19.90
C HIS A 385 -0.08 -12.37 20.65
N ASP A 386 0.56 -11.20 20.67
CA ASP A 386 0.19 -9.96 21.37
C ASP A 386 -0.49 -8.92 20.46
N SER A 387 -0.92 -9.33 19.27
CA SER A 387 -1.61 -8.45 18.34
C SER A 387 -2.94 -7.93 18.88
N ALA A 388 -3.30 -6.69 18.53
CA ALA A 388 -4.61 -6.12 18.87
C ALA A 388 -5.78 -6.95 18.30
N GLU A 389 -5.60 -7.56 17.12
CA GLU A 389 -6.57 -8.50 16.50
C GLU A 389 -6.81 -9.74 17.37
N ARG A 390 -5.90 -10.04 18.29
CA ARG A 390 -5.95 -11.18 19.22
C ARG A 390 -6.28 -10.78 20.66
N SER A 391 -6.69 -9.54 20.92
CA SER A 391 -7.13 -9.12 22.26
C SER A 391 -8.27 -9.99 22.81
N ASP A 392 -9.14 -10.46 21.92
CA ASP A 392 -10.24 -11.39 22.23
C ASP A 392 -9.92 -12.85 21.89
N ALA A 393 -8.69 -13.17 21.50
CA ALA A 393 -8.32 -14.52 21.14
C ALA A 393 -8.55 -15.47 22.32
N PRO A 394 -8.97 -16.72 22.07
CA PRO A 394 -9.21 -17.66 23.15
C PRO A 394 -7.89 -17.92 23.89
N LYS A 395 -7.94 -17.80 25.21
CA LYS A 395 -6.90 -18.23 26.14
C LYS A 395 -7.46 -19.34 27.02
N CYS A 396 -6.60 -20.20 27.54
CA CYS A 396 -7.01 -21.11 28.58
C CYS A 396 -7.52 -20.30 29.79
N HIS A 397 -8.63 -20.76 30.39
CA HIS A 397 -9.01 -20.25 31.69
C HIS A 397 -7.88 -20.59 32.69
N PRO A 398 -7.55 -19.73 33.68
CA PRO A 398 -6.34 -19.85 34.52
C PRO A 398 -6.12 -21.22 35.18
N GLU A 399 -7.17 -22.02 35.32
CA GLU A 399 -7.15 -23.33 35.96
C GLU A 399 -7.38 -24.51 35.01
N THR A 400 -7.51 -24.26 33.70
CA THR A 400 -7.79 -25.29 32.70
C THR A 400 -6.56 -25.61 31.86
N ARG A 401 -6.42 -26.86 31.41
CA ARG A 401 -5.33 -27.32 30.54
C ARG A 401 -3.92 -27.06 31.08
N ILE A 402 -3.76 -26.87 32.40
CA ILE A 402 -2.47 -26.61 33.05
C ILE A 402 -1.48 -27.74 32.71
N ALA A 403 -1.90 -29.00 32.88
CA ALA A 403 -1.04 -30.16 32.61
C ALA A 403 -0.53 -30.22 31.15
N VAL A 404 -1.35 -29.79 30.19
CA VAL A 404 -0.96 -29.72 28.78
C VAL A 404 0.07 -28.61 28.58
N GLN A 405 -0.19 -27.42 29.13
CA GLN A 405 0.73 -26.28 29.04
C GLN A 405 2.07 -26.61 29.68
N ASP A 406 2.07 -27.22 30.87
CA ASP A 406 3.28 -27.65 31.59
C ASP A 406 4.08 -28.68 30.81
N GLU A 407 3.43 -29.65 30.15
CA GLU A 407 4.15 -30.65 29.35
C GLU A 407 4.89 -30.03 28.15
N VAL A 408 4.24 -29.08 27.46
CA VAL A 408 4.88 -28.39 26.33
C VAL A 408 5.95 -27.42 26.82
N HIS A 409 5.66 -26.66 27.87
CA HIS A 409 6.59 -25.72 28.49
C HIS A 409 7.85 -26.41 29.04
N ASN A 410 7.70 -27.51 29.78
CA ASN A 410 8.82 -28.30 30.27
C ASN A 410 9.71 -28.81 29.13
N TRP A 411 9.11 -29.22 28.00
CA TRP A 411 9.87 -29.59 26.81
C TRP A 411 10.58 -28.37 26.16
N ILE A 412 9.96 -27.19 26.16
CA ILE A 412 10.57 -25.94 25.68
C ILE A 412 11.76 -25.53 26.54
N VAL A 413 11.76 -25.80 27.84
CA VAL A 413 12.87 -25.46 28.73
C VAL A 413 13.95 -26.56 28.71
N HIS A 414 13.56 -27.79 29.04
CA HIS A 414 14.49 -28.87 29.32
C HIS A 414 14.79 -29.78 28.12
N GLY A 415 13.98 -29.72 27.07
CA GLY A 415 14.04 -30.68 25.97
C GLY A 415 13.49 -32.05 26.36
N ASP A 416 13.86 -33.06 25.59
CA ASP A 416 13.40 -34.44 25.76
C ASP A 416 14.49 -35.37 26.35
N GLY A 417 15.63 -34.82 26.75
CA GLY A 417 16.77 -35.58 27.27
C GLY A 417 17.46 -36.49 26.23
N HIS A 418 17.09 -36.38 24.95
CA HIS A 418 17.64 -37.23 23.91
C HIS A 418 19.04 -36.75 23.49
N PRO A 419 19.99 -37.66 23.16
CA PRO A 419 21.36 -37.28 22.79
C PRO A 419 21.42 -36.35 21.58
N GLN A 420 20.44 -36.47 20.68
CA GLN A 420 20.19 -35.51 19.61
C GLN A 420 18.91 -34.75 19.94
N PRO A 421 18.97 -33.44 20.25
CA PRO A 421 17.80 -32.69 20.67
C PRO A 421 16.80 -32.60 19.53
N ARG A 422 15.61 -33.15 19.76
CA ARG A 422 14.48 -33.01 18.82
C ARG A 422 13.91 -31.61 18.94
N LYS A 423 13.85 -30.90 17.82
CA LYS A 423 13.48 -29.48 17.79
C LYS A 423 12.03 -29.23 17.39
N ILE A 424 11.26 -30.24 17.00
CA ILE A 424 9.86 -30.06 16.58
C ILE A 424 8.94 -30.85 17.51
N LYS A 425 7.89 -30.22 18.01
CA LYS A 425 6.79 -30.87 18.74
C LYS A 425 5.46 -30.52 18.08
N TRP A 426 4.65 -31.54 17.81
CA TRP A 426 3.33 -31.37 17.20
C TRP A 426 2.23 -31.58 18.24
N VAL A 427 1.38 -30.57 18.40
CA VAL A 427 0.18 -30.61 19.24
C VAL A 427 -1.03 -30.77 18.33
N THR A 428 -1.75 -31.87 18.47
CA THR A 428 -2.87 -32.19 17.58
C THR A 428 -4.14 -32.53 18.32
N GLY A 429 -5.27 -32.35 17.66
CA GLY A 429 -6.59 -32.68 18.21
C GLY A 429 -7.71 -32.21 17.28
N PRO A 430 -8.93 -32.74 17.45
CA PRO A 430 -10.12 -32.32 16.71
C PRO A 430 -10.41 -30.81 16.80
N ALA A 431 -11.34 -30.33 15.97
CA ALA A 431 -11.83 -28.96 16.06
C ALA A 431 -12.43 -28.68 17.46
N GLY A 432 -12.21 -27.48 18.00
CA GLY A 432 -12.85 -27.07 19.24
C GLY A 432 -12.31 -27.68 20.53
N THR A 433 -11.20 -28.44 20.51
CA THR A 433 -10.58 -29.00 21.73
C THR A 433 -9.72 -28.01 22.53
N GLY A 434 -9.53 -26.78 22.01
CA GLY A 434 -8.80 -25.71 22.69
C GLY A 434 -7.32 -25.57 22.29
N LYS A 435 -6.87 -26.13 21.16
CA LYS A 435 -5.49 -25.99 20.67
C LYS A 435 -5.00 -24.53 20.65
N THR A 436 -5.73 -23.64 19.99
CA THR A 436 -5.40 -22.21 19.90
C THR A 436 -5.39 -21.54 21.28
N ALA A 437 -6.25 -21.97 22.21
CA ALA A 437 -6.26 -21.47 23.58
C ALA A 437 -4.99 -21.88 24.35
N VAL A 438 -4.57 -23.14 24.20
CA VAL A 438 -3.32 -23.66 24.76
C VAL A 438 -2.13 -22.93 24.17
N MET A 439 -2.08 -22.75 22.84
CA MET A 439 -0.98 -22.03 22.17
C MET A 439 -0.92 -20.56 22.56
N GLY A 440 -2.08 -19.90 22.73
CA GLY A 440 -2.16 -18.52 23.20
C GLY A 440 -1.59 -18.37 24.61
N SER A 441 -2.08 -19.16 25.57
CA SER A 441 -1.58 -19.11 26.95
C SER A 441 -0.11 -19.55 27.06
N LEU A 442 0.33 -20.52 26.26
CA LEU A 442 1.72 -20.93 26.20
C LEU A 442 2.63 -19.82 25.65
N ALA A 443 2.18 -19.10 24.61
CA ALA A 443 2.94 -17.99 24.04
C ALA A 443 3.10 -16.85 25.06
N GLU A 444 2.05 -16.49 25.80
CA GLU A 444 2.13 -15.47 26.85
C GLU A 444 3.09 -15.87 27.96
N ARG A 445 2.95 -17.10 28.48
CA ARG A 445 3.88 -17.62 29.49
C ARG A 445 5.32 -17.63 28.98
N CYS A 446 5.55 -18.07 27.75
CA CYS A 446 6.90 -18.05 27.17
C CYS A 446 7.43 -16.63 26.95
N ASN A 447 6.57 -15.65 26.66
CA ASN A 447 6.97 -14.26 26.51
C ASN A 447 7.33 -13.63 27.87
N GLU A 448 6.53 -13.90 28.91
CA GLU A 448 6.80 -13.46 30.29
C GLU A 448 8.11 -14.04 30.86
N GLU A 449 8.50 -15.22 30.41
CA GLU A 449 9.74 -15.90 30.79
C GLU A 449 10.93 -15.64 29.83
N ASP A 450 10.80 -14.71 28.87
CA ASP A 450 11.81 -14.41 27.83
C ASP A 450 12.23 -15.63 26.97
N LEU A 451 11.36 -16.63 26.86
CA LEU A 451 11.57 -17.85 26.08
C LEU A 451 11.01 -17.76 24.65
N LEU A 452 10.08 -16.86 24.36
CA LEU A 452 9.43 -16.76 23.05
C LEU A 452 10.31 -16.02 22.05
N ALA A 453 10.70 -16.71 20.96
CA ALA A 453 11.49 -16.13 19.88
C ALA A 453 10.60 -15.50 18.80
N ALA A 454 9.55 -16.21 18.41
CA ALA A 454 8.57 -15.76 17.43
C ALA A 454 7.27 -16.55 17.56
N SER A 455 6.19 -15.98 17.06
CA SER A 455 4.90 -16.64 16.97
C SER A 455 4.19 -16.35 15.65
N PHE A 456 3.40 -17.31 15.17
CA PHE A 456 2.51 -17.10 14.02
C PHE A 456 1.21 -17.88 14.22
N PHE A 457 0.10 -17.17 14.32
CA PHE A 457 -1.22 -17.74 14.48
C PHE A 457 -2.03 -17.60 13.18
N PHE A 458 -2.21 -18.71 12.46
CA PHE A 458 -3.11 -18.75 11.32
C PHE A 458 -4.57 -18.68 11.78
N ALA A 459 -5.42 -18.01 11.00
CA ALA A 459 -6.85 -17.91 11.28
C ALA A 459 -7.65 -17.87 9.98
N SER A 460 -8.11 -19.03 9.50
CA SER A 460 -8.87 -19.15 8.25
C SER A 460 -10.21 -18.43 8.26
N TRP A 461 -10.78 -18.20 9.44
CA TRP A 461 -12.04 -17.46 9.61
C TRP A 461 -11.82 -15.94 9.70
N SER A 462 -10.57 -15.48 9.87
CA SER A 462 -10.30 -14.05 9.94
C SER A 462 -10.53 -13.41 8.59
N ALA A 463 -11.09 -12.21 8.61
CA ALA A 463 -11.21 -11.42 7.40
C ALA A 463 -9.81 -11.03 6.84
N SER A 464 -8.77 -10.96 7.67
CA SER A 464 -7.40 -10.61 7.29
C SER A 464 -6.76 -11.70 6.41
N ILE A 465 -6.29 -11.34 5.22
CA ILE A 465 -5.73 -12.34 4.27
C ILE A 465 -4.30 -12.76 4.65
N SER A 466 -3.54 -11.86 5.26
CA SER A 466 -2.21 -12.15 5.80
C SER A 466 -2.20 -13.23 6.91
N LEU A 467 -3.33 -13.45 7.59
CA LEU A 467 -3.50 -14.55 8.57
C LEU A 467 -3.84 -15.91 7.94
N ARG A 468 -4.12 -15.93 6.64
CA ARG A 468 -4.60 -17.12 5.92
C ARG A 468 -3.60 -17.63 4.91
N ARG A 469 -2.59 -16.84 4.54
CA ARG A 469 -1.64 -17.16 3.49
C ARG A 469 -0.23 -17.41 3.98
N LYS A 470 0.45 -18.31 3.29
CA LYS A 470 1.82 -18.69 3.60
C LYS A 470 2.85 -17.59 3.30
N THR A 471 2.55 -16.68 2.36
CA THR A 471 3.46 -15.64 1.85
C THR A 471 3.97 -14.69 2.94
N PHE A 472 3.16 -14.47 3.98
CA PHE A 472 3.53 -13.64 5.12
C PHE A 472 4.25 -14.40 6.24
N PHE A 473 4.32 -15.74 6.17
CA PHE A 473 4.82 -16.59 7.24
C PHE A 473 6.30 -16.30 7.56
N VAL A 474 7.19 -16.50 6.59
CA VAL A 474 8.64 -16.32 6.81
C VAL A 474 9.02 -14.86 7.07
N PRO A 475 8.50 -13.86 6.34
CA PRO A 475 8.79 -12.45 6.64
C PRO A 475 8.41 -12.07 8.08
N THR A 476 7.27 -12.54 8.58
CA THR A 476 6.81 -12.27 9.95
C THR A 476 7.71 -12.92 11.00
N LEU A 477 8.20 -14.14 10.74
CA LEU A 477 9.20 -14.78 11.61
C LEU A 477 10.54 -14.02 11.58
N ALA A 478 11.04 -13.66 10.40
CA ALA A 478 12.29 -12.92 10.25
C ALA A 478 12.23 -11.56 10.97
N HIS A 479 11.09 -10.85 10.87
CA HIS A 479 10.88 -9.60 11.58
C HIS A 479 10.96 -9.79 13.10
N GLN A 480 10.20 -10.73 13.67
CA GLN A 480 10.22 -11.01 15.12
C GLN A 480 11.63 -11.43 15.60
N LEU A 481 12.30 -12.31 14.86
CA LEU A 481 13.67 -12.73 15.21
C LEU A 481 14.66 -11.57 15.14
N GLY A 482 14.51 -10.66 14.17
CA GLY A 482 15.32 -9.44 14.08
C GLY A 482 15.15 -8.53 15.30
N LEU A 483 14.00 -8.52 15.97
CA LEU A 483 13.80 -7.74 17.19
C LEU A 483 14.56 -8.30 18.40
N LEU A 484 14.96 -9.57 18.38
CA LEU A 484 15.70 -10.21 19.48
C LEU A 484 17.16 -9.75 19.56
N ASN A 485 17.75 -9.37 18.43
CA ASN A 485 19.17 -9.06 18.34
C ASN A 485 19.47 -8.10 17.17
N GLU A 486 20.14 -6.98 17.45
CA GLU A 486 20.45 -5.96 16.45
C GLU A 486 21.44 -6.44 15.36
N GLU A 487 22.34 -7.40 15.65
CA GLU A 487 23.20 -8.00 14.61
C GLU A 487 22.37 -8.84 13.65
N LEU A 488 21.41 -9.62 14.18
CA LEU A 488 20.50 -10.41 13.35
C LEU A 488 19.63 -9.51 12.48
N LYS A 489 19.06 -8.45 13.06
CA LYS A 489 18.31 -7.43 12.32
C LYS A 489 19.12 -6.82 11.17
N THR A 490 20.38 -6.50 11.42
CA THR A 490 21.30 -5.96 10.41
C THR A 490 21.58 -6.99 9.32
N ALA A 491 21.86 -8.24 9.69
CA ALA A 491 22.10 -9.32 8.72
C ALA A 491 20.87 -9.62 7.84
N ILE A 492 19.66 -9.52 8.40
CA ILE A 492 18.39 -9.62 7.66
C ILE A 492 18.25 -8.45 6.69
N ALA A 493 18.51 -7.22 7.14
CA ALA A 493 18.48 -6.04 6.28
C ALA A 493 19.45 -6.17 5.09
N ASP A 494 20.68 -6.62 5.36
CA ASP A 494 21.69 -6.89 4.33
C ASP A 494 21.26 -7.99 3.35
N ALA A 495 20.54 -9.02 3.83
CA ALA A 495 20.00 -10.07 2.96
C ALA A 495 18.92 -9.53 2.02
N ILE A 496 18.05 -8.63 2.50
CA ILE A 496 17.02 -7.96 1.70
C ILE A 496 17.66 -7.03 0.66
N GLU A 497 18.66 -6.24 1.03
CA GLU A 497 19.40 -5.39 0.07
C GLU A 497 20.05 -6.22 -1.04
N ARG A 498 20.59 -7.39 -0.70
CA ARG A 498 21.21 -8.31 -1.66
C ARG A 498 20.20 -9.00 -2.57
N SER A 499 18.99 -9.29 -2.10
CA SER A 499 17.94 -9.96 -2.89
C SER A 499 16.55 -9.33 -2.67
N PRO A 500 16.24 -8.17 -3.27
CA PRO A 500 14.94 -7.51 -3.08
C PRO A 500 13.72 -8.37 -3.49
N VAL A 501 13.90 -9.27 -4.47
CA VAL A 501 12.87 -10.22 -4.94
C VAL A 501 12.63 -11.41 -3.98
N VAL A 502 13.20 -11.40 -2.78
CA VAL A 502 13.11 -12.53 -1.83
C VAL A 502 11.67 -12.87 -1.46
N PHE A 503 10.80 -11.86 -1.31
CA PHE A 503 9.40 -12.04 -0.92
C PHE A 503 8.55 -12.78 -1.97
N GLU A 504 8.98 -12.81 -3.23
CA GLU A 504 8.31 -13.52 -4.32
C GLU A 504 8.78 -14.99 -4.43
N LYS A 505 9.82 -15.38 -3.68
CA LYS A 505 10.38 -16.74 -3.74
C LYS A 505 9.61 -17.70 -2.86
N ASN A 506 9.80 -19.01 -3.10
CA ASN A 506 9.26 -20.06 -2.24
C ASN A 506 9.81 -19.95 -0.79
N LEU A 507 9.06 -20.48 0.18
CA LEU A 507 9.37 -20.34 1.61
C LEU A 507 10.70 -20.96 2.01
N ARG A 508 11.15 -22.00 1.31
CA ARG A 508 12.47 -22.59 1.57
C ARG A 508 13.58 -21.57 1.29
N VAL A 509 13.51 -20.87 0.16
CA VAL A 509 14.50 -19.82 -0.16
C VAL A 509 14.34 -18.62 0.76
N GLN A 510 13.11 -18.22 1.08
CA GLN A 510 12.89 -17.14 2.07
C GLN A 510 13.49 -17.51 3.44
N MET A 511 13.24 -18.71 3.94
CA MET A 511 13.76 -19.19 5.23
C MET A 511 15.28 -19.23 5.23
N GLU A 512 15.88 -19.71 4.14
CA GLU A 512 17.33 -19.71 3.97
C GLU A 512 17.90 -18.28 3.98
N THR A 513 17.35 -17.38 3.17
CA THR A 513 17.88 -16.01 2.99
C THR A 513 17.59 -15.07 4.15
N LEU A 514 16.39 -15.15 4.75
CA LEU A 514 15.93 -14.20 5.78
C LEU A 514 16.09 -14.71 7.21
N VAL A 515 16.34 -16.01 7.42
CA VAL A 515 16.45 -16.59 8.77
C VAL A 515 17.76 -17.34 8.95
N LEU A 516 18.01 -18.40 8.17
CA LEU A 516 19.15 -19.29 8.41
C LEU A 516 20.51 -18.65 8.07
N GLU A 517 20.66 -18.02 6.91
CA GLU A 517 21.89 -17.34 6.54
C GLU A 517 22.24 -16.21 7.54
N PRO A 518 21.31 -15.32 7.92
CA PRO A 518 21.54 -14.35 8.99
C PRO A 518 21.92 -14.99 10.33
N LEU A 519 21.23 -16.06 10.77
CA LEU A 519 21.57 -16.76 12.01
C LEU A 519 22.98 -17.34 11.97
N ARG A 520 23.39 -18.01 10.88
CA ARG A 520 24.75 -18.56 10.75
C ARG A 520 25.83 -17.48 10.89
N GLN A 521 25.55 -16.24 10.52
CA GLN A 521 26.49 -15.12 10.67
C GLN A 521 26.64 -14.67 12.13
N VAL A 522 25.53 -14.65 12.89
CA VAL A 522 25.47 -14.12 14.26
C VAL A 522 25.80 -15.18 15.32
N VAL A 523 25.40 -16.43 15.11
CA VAL A 523 25.58 -17.53 16.07
C VAL A 523 27.06 -17.82 16.35
N ALA A 524 27.96 -17.60 15.40
CA ALA A 524 29.40 -17.76 15.63
C ALA A 524 29.98 -16.76 16.66
N ARG A 525 29.22 -15.72 17.03
CA ARG A 525 29.66 -14.60 17.87
C ARG A 525 28.79 -14.40 19.12
N SER A 526 27.73 -15.20 19.26
CA SER A 526 26.72 -15.05 20.31
C SER A 526 26.61 -16.30 21.16
N ASP A 527 26.35 -16.13 22.46
CA ASP A 527 25.97 -17.25 23.30
C ASP A 527 24.50 -17.62 23.05
N LEU A 528 24.28 -18.73 22.34
CA LEU A 528 22.94 -19.27 22.08
C LEU A 528 22.18 -19.65 23.36
N SER A 529 22.87 -19.83 24.49
CA SER A 529 22.25 -20.20 25.75
C SER A 529 21.33 -19.10 26.30
N SER A 530 21.61 -17.83 25.99
CA SER A 530 20.80 -16.68 26.40
C SER A 530 19.67 -16.34 25.41
N TRP A 531 19.61 -17.00 24.25
CA TRP A 531 18.57 -16.72 23.27
C TRP A 531 17.23 -17.34 23.69
N PRO A 532 16.11 -16.72 23.29
CA PRO A 532 14.79 -17.34 23.40
C PRO A 532 14.77 -18.72 22.75
N LYS A 533 13.91 -19.60 23.27
CA LYS A 533 13.94 -21.04 23.00
C LYS A 533 12.93 -21.52 21.98
N VAL A 534 11.81 -20.81 21.76
CA VAL A 534 10.68 -21.37 21.02
C VAL A 534 10.11 -20.48 19.93
N ILE A 535 9.76 -21.09 18.80
CA ILE A 535 8.85 -20.55 17.80
C ILE A 535 7.52 -21.31 17.89
N ILE A 536 6.41 -20.58 18.03
CA ILE A 536 5.07 -21.17 18.13
C ILE A 536 4.28 -20.91 16.85
N VAL A 537 3.77 -21.97 16.24
CA VAL A 537 2.93 -21.91 15.04
C VAL A 537 1.59 -22.57 15.35
N ASP A 538 0.52 -21.78 15.40
CA ASP A 538 -0.83 -22.27 15.65
C ASP A 538 -1.69 -22.24 14.38
N GLY A 539 -2.64 -23.17 14.29
CA GLY A 539 -3.63 -23.19 13.22
C GLY A 539 -3.04 -23.53 11.85
N LEU A 540 -1.97 -24.30 11.72
CA LEU A 540 -1.39 -24.62 10.40
C LEU A 540 -2.40 -25.26 9.43
N ASP A 541 -3.39 -26.01 9.94
CA ASP A 541 -4.51 -26.54 9.15
C ASP A 541 -5.47 -25.46 8.60
N GLU A 542 -5.23 -24.21 8.96
CA GLU A 542 -5.99 -23.03 8.58
C GLU A 542 -5.28 -22.15 7.54
N CYS A 543 -4.06 -22.53 7.13
CA CYS A 543 -3.48 -21.99 5.92
C CYS A 543 -4.39 -22.32 4.74
N GLU A 544 -4.76 -21.30 3.97
CA GLU A 544 -5.46 -21.42 2.70
C GLU A 544 -4.45 -21.57 1.56
N ALA A 545 -4.93 -22.03 0.40
CA ALA A 545 -4.14 -22.11 -0.82
C ALA A 545 -3.78 -20.71 -1.34
N GLU A 546 -2.50 -20.51 -1.66
CA GLU A 546 -2.00 -19.37 -2.40
C GLU A 546 -2.53 -19.45 -3.85
N ARG A 547 -3.27 -18.43 -4.26
CA ARG A 547 -3.81 -18.34 -5.61
C ARG A 547 -2.88 -17.47 -6.45
N TYR A 548 -2.10 -18.07 -7.34
CA TYR A 548 -1.36 -17.34 -8.36
C TYR A 548 -2.28 -17.11 -9.57
N HIS A 549 -2.58 -15.86 -9.91
CA HIS A 549 -3.16 -15.54 -11.20
C HIS A 549 -2.11 -14.85 -12.06
N ASP A 550 -1.71 -15.52 -13.14
CA ASP A 550 -1.08 -14.86 -14.28
C ASP A 550 -2.09 -13.88 -14.88
N ALA A 551 -1.84 -12.58 -14.75
CA ALA A 551 -2.68 -11.52 -15.31
C ALA A 551 -2.64 -11.43 -16.85
N ASP A 552 -2.30 -12.51 -17.56
CA ASP A 552 -2.16 -12.50 -19.03
C ASP A 552 -2.50 -13.83 -19.73
N ALA A 553 -3.30 -14.70 -19.09
CA ALA A 553 -3.90 -15.83 -19.80
C ALA A 553 -5.05 -15.34 -20.69
N GLY A 554 -4.70 -14.73 -21.83
CA GLY A 554 -5.59 -14.62 -22.98
C GLY A 554 -6.22 -15.98 -23.28
N SER A 555 -7.45 -15.99 -23.79
CA SER A 555 -8.44 -17.08 -23.83
C SER A 555 -8.05 -18.40 -24.55
N ARG A 556 -6.78 -18.81 -24.55
CA ARG A 556 -6.27 -20.09 -25.06
C ARG A 556 -5.11 -20.71 -24.25
N GLY A 557 -4.76 -20.18 -23.07
CA GLY A 557 -3.82 -20.84 -22.15
C GLY A 557 -4.51 -21.92 -21.31
N LYS A 558 -3.86 -23.07 -21.10
CA LYS A 558 -4.30 -24.03 -20.06
C LYS A 558 -4.36 -23.28 -18.71
N PRO A 559 -5.40 -23.47 -17.88
CA PRO A 559 -5.42 -22.86 -16.55
C PRO A 559 -4.15 -23.25 -15.81
N ALA A 560 -3.44 -22.26 -15.26
CA ALA A 560 -2.36 -22.52 -14.32
C ALA A 560 -2.92 -23.45 -13.23
N GLN A 561 -2.21 -24.52 -12.91
CA GLN A 561 -2.68 -25.51 -11.96
C GLN A 561 -2.80 -24.83 -10.59
N GLU A 562 -4.04 -24.63 -10.12
CA GLU A 562 -4.30 -24.05 -8.81
C GLU A 562 -3.58 -24.87 -7.76
N ARG A 563 -2.71 -24.20 -7.00
CA ARG A 563 -1.99 -24.84 -5.91
C ARG A 563 -3.00 -25.21 -4.83
N SER A 564 -2.89 -26.42 -4.31
CA SER A 564 -3.77 -26.92 -3.26
C SER A 564 -3.33 -26.41 -1.89
N LYS A 565 -4.29 -26.33 -0.96
CA LYS A 565 -4.04 -25.99 0.45
C LYS A 565 -2.99 -26.92 1.07
N GLU A 566 -3.04 -28.20 0.71
CA GLU A 566 -2.15 -29.23 1.21
C GLU A 566 -0.69 -29.00 0.77
N GLU A 567 -0.46 -28.49 -0.45
CA GLU A 567 0.88 -28.17 -0.95
C GLU A 567 1.53 -27.01 -0.20
N ASP A 568 0.72 -26.04 0.26
CA ASP A 568 1.19 -24.88 1.01
C ASP A 568 1.49 -25.21 2.46
N GLN A 569 0.63 -26.03 3.09
CA GLN A 569 0.90 -26.62 4.40
C GLN A 569 2.21 -27.44 4.39
N LEU A 570 2.43 -28.25 3.35
CA LEU A 570 3.68 -29.01 3.20
C LEU A 570 4.90 -28.11 3.02
N GLU A 571 4.78 -27.02 2.28
CA GLU A 571 5.89 -26.10 2.08
C GLU A 571 6.31 -25.42 3.40
N ILE A 572 5.34 -24.99 4.21
CA ILE A 572 5.60 -24.43 5.55
C ILE A 572 6.29 -25.48 6.44
N LEU A 573 5.74 -26.69 6.49
CA LEU A 573 6.30 -27.81 7.28
C LEU A 573 7.71 -28.16 6.85
N GLN A 574 7.97 -28.23 5.55
CA GLN A 574 9.28 -28.53 5.00
C GLN A 574 10.29 -27.41 5.32
N ALA A 575 9.89 -26.14 5.21
CA ALA A 575 10.76 -25.02 5.55
C ALA A 575 11.16 -25.02 7.04
N LEU A 576 10.21 -25.26 7.94
CA LEU A 576 10.48 -25.39 9.38
C LEU A 576 11.35 -26.62 9.70
N TYR A 577 11.10 -27.74 9.02
CA TYR A 577 11.87 -28.96 9.22
C TYR A 577 13.31 -28.82 8.72
N ASP A 578 13.51 -28.27 7.52
CA ASP A 578 14.84 -27.98 6.99
C ASP A 578 15.59 -27.01 7.92
N ALA A 579 14.93 -25.96 8.41
CA ALA A 579 15.50 -25.03 9.37
C ALA A 579 15.91 -25.73 10.69
N SER A 580 15.08 -26.64 11.20
CA SER A 580 15.38 -27.35 12.45
C SER A 580 16.66 -28.20 12.40
N LYS A 581 17.02 -28.69 11.20
CA LYS A 581 18.25 -29.47 10.98
C LYS A 581 19.50 -28.60 10.96
N ASP A 582 19.35 -27.30 10.77
CA ASP A 582 20.48 -26.40 10.74
C ASP A 582 21.06 -26.24 12.15
N PRO A 583 22.39 -26.44 12.34
CA PRO A 583 23.04 -26.22 13.62
C PRO A 583 22.92 -24.78 14.14
N ALA A 584 22.81 -23.79 13.25
CA ALA A 584 22.66 -22.37 13.61
C ALA A 584 21.23 -21.98 13.95
N PHE A 585 20.26 -22.89 13.85
CA PHE A 585 18.88 -22.65 14.27
C PHE A 585 18.69 -23.11 15.72
N PRO A 586 18.73 -22.23 16.73
CA PRO A 586 18.71 -22.62 18.14
C PRO A 586 17.31 -22.96 18.67
N PHE A 587 16.26 -22.65 17.90
CA PHE A 587 14.90 -22.69 18.38
C PHE A 587 14.27 -24.08 18.30
N ARG A 588 13.42 -24.37 19.29
CA ARG A 588 12.40 -25.40 19.22
C ARG A 588 11.17 -24.84 18.50
N VAL A 589 10.43 -25.67 17.78
CA VAL A 589 9.23 -25.30 17.04
C VAL A 589 8.06 -26.11 17.59
N VAL A 590 7.07 -25.41 18.13
CA VAL A 590 5.79 -26.01 18.53
C VAL A 590 4.78 -25.71 17.43
N ILE A 591 4.21 -26.76 16.86
CA ILE A 591 3.21 -26.64 15.80
C ILE A 591 1.89 -27.19 16.34
N ALA A 592 0.82 -26.41 16.27
CA ALA A 592 -0.52 -26.85 16.60
C ALA A 592 -1.40 -26.91 15.35
N SER A 593 -2.03 -28.06 15.13
CA SER A 593 -2.97 -28.23 14.01
C SER A 593 -3.90 -29.42 14.16
N ARG A 594 -4.97 -29.44 13.37
CA ARG A 594 -5.80 -30.63 13.17
C ARG A 594 -5.01 -31.74 12.48
N PRO A 595 -5.35 -33.02 12.72
CA PRO A 595 -4.67 -34.15 12.11
C PRO A 595 -5.15 -34.39 10.66
N GLU A 596 -5.10 -33.35 9.82
CA GLU A 596 -5.36 -33.44 8.37
C GLU A 596 -4.38 -34.43 7.71
N ARG A 597 -4.81 -35.10 6.63
CA ARG A 597 -4.08 -36.23 6.03
C ARG A 597 -2.63 -35.88 5.73
N VAL A 598 -2.40 -34.71 5.12
CA VAL A 598 -1.09 -34.27 4.67
C VAL A 598 -0.14 -33.97 5.85
N ILE A 599 -0.66 -33.32 6.89
CA ILE A 599 0.09 -32.99 8.11
C ILE A 599 0.46 -34.27 8.87
N ARG A 600 -0.48 -35.20 9.02
CA ARG A 600 -0.20 -36.52 9.62
C ARG A 600 0.90 -37.26 8.88
N GLN A 601 0.80 -37.34 7.56
CA GLN A 601 1.78 -38.04 6.73
C GLN A 601 3.17 -37.42 6.86
N PHE A 602 3.25 -36.10 6.89
CA PHE A 602 4.50 -35.39 7.12
C PHE A 602 5.12 -35.76 8.49
N PHE A 603 4.35 -35.65 9.58
CA PHE A 603 4.89 -35.94 10.91
C PHE A 603 5.23 -37.41 11.13
N GLN A 604 4.51 -38.35 10.51
CA GLN A 604 4.91 -39.76 10.49
C GLN A 604 6.29 -39.96 9.82
N LEU A 605 6.58 -39.23 8.73
CA LEU A 605 7.89 -39.27 8.08
C LEU A 605 8.98 -38.65 8.98
N VAL A 606 8.70 -37.53 9.65
CA VAL A 606 9.66 -36.86 10.55
C VAL A 606 9.93 -37.68 11.82
N GLU A 607 8.91 -38.35 12.35
CA GLU A 607 9.01 -39.30 13.46
C GLU A 607 9.91 -40.48 13.10
N ASN A 608 9.70 -41.09 11.92
CA ASN A 608 10.54 -42.17 11.41
C ASN A 608 12.00 -41.74 11.20
N GLN A 609 12.25 -40.44 10.98
CA GLN A 609 13.59 -39.86 10.87
C GLN A 609 14.19 -39.43 12.23
N GLY A 610 13.51 -39.72 13.34
CA GLY A 610 13.98 -39.44 14.70
C GLY A 610 14.05 -37.95 15.07
N SER A 611 13.45 -37.07 14.27
CA SER A 611 13.54 -35.61 14.45
C SER A 611 12.33 -34.98 15.16
N LEU A 612 11.25 -35.76 15.36
CA LEU A 612 10.02 -35.33 16.02
C LEU A 612 10.03 -35.71 17.51
N ALA A 613 9.79 -34.74 18.38
CA ALA A 613 9.47 -34.99 19.79
C ALA A 613 8.12 -35.72 19.92
N SER A 614 7.77 -36.20 21.12
CA SER A 614 6.49 -36.89 21.31
C SER A 614 5.30 -36.05 20.84
N ILE A 615 4.47 -36.61 19.97
CA ILE A 615 3.23 -35.98 19.53
C ILE A 615 2.30 -35.85 20.74
N LEU A 616 1.81 -34.64 20.98
CA LEU A 616 0.84 -34.37 22.05
C LEU A 616 -0.55 -34.34 21.43
N VAL A 617 -1.35 -35.37 21.72
CA VAL A 617 -2.76 -35.43 21.29
C VAL A 617 -3.63 -34.85 22.41
N LEU A 618 -4.40 -33.81 22.09
CA LEU A 618 -5.43 -33.28 22.98
C LEU A 618 -6.67 -34.19 22.94
N ASP A 619 -6.59 -35.29 23.68
CA ASP A 619 -7.63 -36.30 23.83
C ASP A 619 -8.09 -36.44 25.29
N GLU A 620 -8.83 -37.52 25.57
CA GLU A 620 -9.38 -37.86 26.89
C GLU A 620 -8.30 -38.00 27.98
N LYS A 621 -7.03 -38.23 27.63
CA LYS A 621 -5.93 -38.35 28.60
C LYS A 621 -5.82 -37.14 29.52
N TYR A 622 -6.19 -35.96 29.03
CA TYR A 622 -6.13 -34.70 29.79
C TYR A 622 -7.47 -34.31 30.41
N ASN A 623 -8.43 -35.25 30.51
CA ASN A 623 -9.75 -35.08 31.11
C ASN A 623 -10.43 -33.74 30.72
N PRO A 624 -10.74 -33.55 29.42
CA PRO A 624 -11.33 -32.31 28.93
C PRO A 624 -12.64 -31.96 29.64
N ASP A 625 -13.40 -32.95 30.11
CA ASP A 625 -14.67 -32.76 30.79
C ASP A 625 -14.53 -32.06 32.14
N ALA A 626 -13.49 -32.40 32.92
CA ALA A 626 -13.20 -31.71 34.18
C ALA A 626 -12.84 -30.23 33.94
N ASP A 627 -12.01 -29.95 32.94
CA ASP A 627 -11.65 -28.58 32.59
C ASP A 627 -12.84 -27.79 32.01
N ILE A 628 -13.72 -28.45 31.23
CA ILE A 628 -14.96 -27.83 30.71
C ILE A 628 -15.91 -27.51 31.87
N ALA A 629 -16.05 -28.41 32.85
CA ALA A 629 -16.86 -28.15 34.04
C ALA A 629 -16.36 -26.91 34.78
N LEU A 630 -15.05 -26.83 35.04
CA LEU A 630 -14.43 -25.69 35.70
C LEU A 630 -14.62 -24.38 34.92
N PHE A 631 -14.44 -24.44 33.59
CA PHE A 631 -14.71 -23.30 32.71
C PHE A 631 -16.18 -22.83 32.80
N LEU A 632 -17.14 -23.76 32.74
CA LEU A 632 -18.57 -23.45 32.83
C LEU A 632 -18.95 -22.88 34.20
N GLU A 633 -18.41 -23.45 35.29
CA GLU A 633 -18.61 -22.96 36.66
C GLU A 633 -18.15 -21.51 36.81
N ALA A 634 -16.92 -21.23 36.39
CA ALA A 634 -16.35 -19.88 36.46
C ALA A 634 -17.17 -18.88 35.63
N ARG A 635 -17.45 -19.21 34.37
CA ARG A 635 -18.16 -18.31 33.45
C ARG A 635 -19.62 -18.10 33.84
N PHE A 636 -20.34 -19.11 34.29
CA PHE A 636 -21.70 -18.89 34.78
C PHE A 636 -21.73 -18.17 36.13
N ALA A 637 -20.73 -18.34 37.00
CA ALA A 637 -20.62 -17.52 38.20
C ALA A 637 -20.41 -16.03 37.88
N GLU A 638 -19.66 -15.71 36.81
CA GLU A 638 -19.52 -14.35 36.28
C GLU A 638 -20.86 -13.81 35.76
N VAL A 639 -21.55 -14.57 34.92
CA VAL A 639 -22.86 -14.17 34.36
C VAL A 639 -23.91 -13.99 35.46
N GLY A 640 -23.96 -14.91 36.43
CA GLY A 640 -24.86 -14.85 37.57
C GLY A 640 -24.64 -13.61 38.44
N ARG A 641 -23.36 -13.23 38.67
CA ARG A 641 -23.00 -11.98 39.34
C ARG A 641 -23.36 -10.75 38.51
N GLY A 642 -23.03 -10.73 37.22
CA GLY A 642 -23.30 -9.60 36.33
C GLY A 642 -24.79 -9.32 36.12
N ARG A 643 -25.65 -10.34 36.24
CA ARG A 643 -27.10 -10.24 36.03
C ARG A 643 -27.95 -10.44 37.28
N ASN A 644 -27.34 -10.51 38.46
CA ASN A 644 -28.02 -10.71 39.75
C ASN A 644 -28.97 -11.94 39.77
N LEU A 645 -28.57 -13.07 39.16
CA LEU A 645 -29.40 -14.29 39.04
C LEU A 645 -29.42 -15.16 40.31
N GLY A 646 -28.80 -14.70 41.39
CA GLY A 646 -28.66 -15.41 42.66
C GLY A 646 -27.47 -16.38 42.68
N PRO A 647 -26.99 -16.78 43.88
CA PRO A 647 -25.77 -17.58 44.04
C PRO A 647 -25.93 -19.06 43.64
N LEU A 648 -27.17 -19.52 43.44
CA LEU A 648 -27.50 -20.90 43.05
C LEU A 648 -27.72 -21.06 41.54
N TRP A 649 -27.38 -20.05 40.75
CA TRP A 649 -27.46 -20.10 39.29
C TRP A 649 -26.10 -20.49 38.70
N PRO A 650 -26.05 -21.46 37.76
CA PRO A 650 -27.17 -22.20 37.17
C PRO A 650 -27.68 -23.30 38.11
N PRO A 651 -28.92 -23.82 37.90
CA PRO A 651 -29.46 -24.90 38.72
C PRO A 651 -28.53 -26.11 38.82
N PRO A 652 -28.51 -26.82 39.98
CA PRO A 652 -27.70 -28.02 40.14
C PRO A 652 -27.95 -29.07 39.05
N GLY A 653 -26.88 -29.69 38.54
CA GLY A 653 -26.94 -30.69 37.48
C GLY A 653 -26.85 -30.14 36.05
N VAL A 654 -27.13 -28.85 35.83
CA VAL A 654 -27.05 -28.26 34.47
C VAL A 654 -25.62 -28.30 33.92
N ILE A 655 -24.62 -27.97 34.74
CA ILE A 655 -23.21 -28.00 34.32
C ILE A 655 -22.82 -29.42 33.88
N GLY A 656 -23.19 -30.45 34.65
CA GLY A 656 -22.95 -31.85 34.28
C GLY A 656 -23.58 -32.23 32.94
N SER A 657 -24.82 -31.82 32.69
CA SER A 657 -25.49 -32.07 31.39
C SER A 657 -24.82 -31.34 30.23
N LEU A 658 -24.31 -30.12 30.44
CA LEU A 658 -23.60 -29.37 29.40
C LEU A 658 -22.21 -29.96 29.12
N VAL A 659 -21.52 -30.47 30.14
CA VAL A 659 -20.25 -31.19 30.00
C VAL A 659 -20.45 -32.45 29.15
N GLU A 660 -21.47 -33.26 29.46
CA GLU A 660 -21.81 -34.47 28.69
C GLU A 660 -22.05 -34.13 27.21
N ARG A 661 -22.85 -33.10 26.94
CA ARG A 661 -23.15 -32.63 25.57
C ARG A 661 -21.95 -31.99 24.86
N ALA A 662 -21.02 -31.41 25.61
CA ALA A 662 -19.79 -30.86 25.03
C ALA A 662 -18.92 -31.98 24.45
N SER A 663 -18.99 -33.20 25.00
CA SER A 663 -18.24 -34.37 24.51
C SER A 663 -16.75 -34.02 24.28
N GLY A 664 -16.11 -33.40 25.27
CA GLY A 664 -14.73 -32.94 25.23
C GLY A 664 -14.43 -31.70 24.36
N GLN A 665 -15.44 -31.06 23.76
CA GLN A 665 -15.27 -29.90 22.87
C GLN A 665 -15.56 -28.58 23.58
N PHE A 666 -14.50 -27.85 23.93
CA PHE A 666 -14.58 -26.52 24.53
C PHE A 666 -15.37 -25.52 23.70
N ILE A 667 -15.38 -25.64 22.36
CA ILE A 667 -16.15 -24.73 21.51
C ILE A 667 -17.66 -24.82 21.81
N TYR A 668 -18.18 -25.99 22.18
CA TYR A 668 -19.57 -26.13 22.60
C TYR A 668 -19.82 -25.28 23.85
N ALA A 669 -19.04 -25.52 24.92
CA ALA A 669 -19.17 -24.79 26.18
C ALA A 669 -19.00 -23.27 25.98
N ALA A 670 -18.01 -22.84 25.20
CA ALA A 670 -17.78 -21.43 24.90
C ALA A 670 -18.91 -20.80 24.09
N THR A 671 -19.54 -21.54 23.18
CA THR A 671 -20.71 -21.07 22.40
C THR A 671 -21.94 -20.96 23.31
N VAL A 672 -22.19 -21.94 24.18
CA VAL A 672 -23.28 -21.89 25.17
C VAL A 672 -23.12 -20.70 26.11
N VAL A 673 -21.92 -20.49 26.66
CA VAL A 673 -21.64 -19.34 27.53
C VAL A 673 -21.95 -18.04 26.77
N ARG A 674 -21.45 -17.85 25.55
CA ARG A 674 -21.74 -16.65 24.75
C ARG A 674 -23.24 -16.46 24.49
N PHE A 675 -23.94 -17.54 24.13
CA PHE A 675 -25.38 -17.51 23.86
C PHE A 675 -26.19 -17.09 25.09
N VAL A 676 -25.90 -17.66 26.26
CA VAL A 676 -26.60 -17.35 27.52
C VAL A 676 -26.18 -15.98 28.09
N SER A 677 -24.94 -15.55 27.80
CA SER A 677 -24.39 -14.28 28.29
C SER A 677 -24.88 -13.06 27.51
N ASP A 678 -25.47 -13.22 26.33
CA ASP A 678 -25.92 -12.09 25.52
C ASP A 678 -27.19 -11.45 26.10
N SER A 679 -27.12 -10.16 26.47
CA SER A 679 -28.22 -9.43 27.10
C SER A 679 -29.36 -9.12 26.14
N ARG A 680 -29.08 -9.11 24.83
CA ARG A 680 -30.07 -8.82 23.78
C ARG A 680 -31.03 -9.97 23.56
N MET A 681 -30.55 -11.20 23.74
CA MET A 681 -31.31 -12.44 23.57
C MET A 681 -32.33 -12.71 24.68
N GLY A 682 -32.31 -11.92 25.76
CA GLY A 682 -33.29 -11.99 26.84
C GLY A 682 -32.82 -12.71 28.10
N ASN A 683 -33.73 -13.47 28.72
CA ASN A 683 -33.53 -14.04 30.05
C ASN A 683 -32.58 -15.26 30.01
N PRO A 684 -31.45 -15.25 30.74
CA PRO A 684 -30.50 -16.37 30.80
C PRO A 684 -31.12 -17.71 31.19
N HIS A 685 -32.16 -17.72 32.02
CA HIS A 685 -32.87 -18.95 32.36
C HIS A 685 -33.56 -19.56 31.13
N ALA A 686 -34.27 -18.74 30.36
CA ALA A 686 -34.98 -19.20 29.18
C ALA A 686 -34.01 -19.68 28.09
N LEU A 687 -32.89 -18.97 27.90
CA LEU A 687 -31.85 -19.35 26.94
C LEU A 687 -31.14 -20.65 27.33
N LEU A 688 -30.88 -20.85 28.63
CA LEU A 688 -30.30 -22.08 29.15
C LEU A 688 -31.27 -23.25 28.99
N ASP A 689 -32.55 -23.07 29.31
CA ASP A 689 -33.60 -24.07 29.07
C ASP A 689 -33.72 -24.43 27.59
N LEU A 690 -33.56 -23.45 26.70
CA LEU A 690 -33.57 -23.63 25.26
C LEU A 690 -32.42 -24.54 24.81
N VAL A 691 -31.18 -24.23 25.24
CA VAL A 691 -29.99 -25.06 24.98
C VAL A 691 -30.17 -26.49 25.50
N LEU A 692 -30.76 -26.65 26.69
CA LEU A 692 -31.03 -27.96 27.28
C LEU A 692 -32.12 -28.75 26.53
N LYS A 693 -33.05 -28.08 25.84
CA LYS A 693 -34.07 -28.74 25.00
C LYS A 693 -33.57 -29.10 23.60
N VAL A 694 -32.43 -28.59 23.16
CA VAL A 694 -31.84 -28.98 21.87
C VAL A 694 -31.44 -30.45 21.92
N GLU A 695 -32.18 -31.29 21.21
CA GLU A 695 -31.86 -32.71 21.03
C GLU A 695 -30.98 -32.88 19.79
N ALA A 696 -29.82 -33.53 19.95
CA ALA A 696 -29.04 -33.96 18.81
C ALA A 696 -29.80 -35.08 18.08
N ASN A 697 -29.92 -34.97 16.77
CA ASN A 697 -30.66 -35.94 15.96
C ASN A 697 -29.95 -37.30 16.05
N ARG A 698 -30.52 -38.23 16.83
CA ARG A 698 -29.90 -39.54 17.16
C ARG A 698 -29.64 -40.43 15.94
N SER A 699 -30.09 -40.04 14.74
CA SER A 699 -29.81 -40.72 13.46
C SER A 699 -28.33 -40.61 13.02
N LEU A 700 -27.57 -39.63 13.52
CA LEU A 700 -26.17 -39.36 13.16
C LEU A 700 -25.17 -39.89 14.22
N THR A 701 -25.37 -41.09 14.75
CA THR A 701 -24.60 -41.68 15.89
C THR A 701 -23.08 -41.80 15.67
N THR A 702 -22.56 -41.45 14.50
CA THR A 702 -21.14 -41.46 14.16
C THR A 702 -20.48 -40.08 14.08
N ASN A 703 -21.24 -38.98 14.21
CA ASN A 703 -20.69 -37.63 14.16
C ASN A 703 -20.30 -37.15 15.57
N PRO A 704 -19.00 -37.01 15.91
CA PRO A 704 -18.58 -36.50 17.21
C PRO A 704 -19.01 -35.03 17.46
N PHE A 705 -19.36 -34.29 16.41
CA PHE A 705 -19.82 -32.90 16.49
C PHE A 705 -21.35 -32.78 16.57
N ALA A 706 -22.11 -33.87 16.72
CA ALA A 706 -23.59 -33.83 16.62
C ALA A 706 -24.26 -32.83 17.57
N HIS A 707 -23.80 -32.72 18.82
CA HIS A 707 -24.33 -31.74 19.78
C HIS A 707 -23.96 -30.30 19.44
N LEU A 708 -22.75 -30.08 18.91
CA LEU A 708 -22.30 -28.78 18.43
C LEU A 708 -23.09 -28.35 17.18
N ASP A 709 -23.29 -29.27 16.25
CA ASP A 709 -24.05 -29.05 15.02
C ASP A 709 -25.52 -28.72 15.33
N ALA A 710 -26.11 -29.45 16.28
CA ALA A 710 -27.46 -29.17 16.75
C ALA A 710 -27.55 -27.78 17.42
N LEU A 711 -26.54 -27.37 18.20
CA LEU A 711 -26.47 -26.05 18.79
C LEU A 711 -26.33 -24.95 17.72
N TYR A 712 -25.45 -25.12 16.74
CA TYR A 712 -25.31 -24.17 15.62
C TYR A 712 -26.59 -24.05 14.81
N ALA A 713 -27.20 -25.19 14.43
CA ALA A 713 -28.46 -25.20 13.71
C ALA A 713 -29.55 -24.47 14.50
N HIS A 714 -29.63 -24.71 15.80
CA HIS A 714 -30.61 -24.09 16.66
C HIS A 714 -30.42 -22.57 16.78
N ILE A 715 -29.19 -22.09 16.97
CA ILE A 715 -28.90 -20.65 17.01
C ILE A 715 -29.18 -20.01 15.64
N LEU A 716 -28.78 -20.64 14.53
CA LEU A 716 -29.09 -20.11 13.20
C LEU A 716 -30.59 -20.06 12.92
N GLN A 717 -31.37 -20.97 13.49
CA GLN A 717 -32.83 -20.99 13.39
C GLN A 717 -33.52 -19.88 14.21
N SER A 718 -32.83 -19.19 15.13
CA SER A 718 -33.40 -17.99 15.75
C SER A 718 -33.46 -16.82 14.76
N SER A 719 -32.65 -16.86 13.70
CA SER A 719 -32.74 -15.89 12.62
C SER A 719 -34.06 -16.03 11.86
N PRO A 720 -34.73 -14.91 11.49
CA PRO A 720 -35.98 -14.93 10.73
C PRO A 720 -35.87 -15.62 9.36
N ASP A 721 -34.70 -15.54 8.71
CA ASP A 721 -34.38 -16.28 7.49
C ASP A 721 -32.98 -16.90 7.60
N PRO A 722 -32.87 -18.11 8.17
CA PRO A 722 -31.59 -18.74 8.46
C PRO A 722 -30.73 -18.94 7.20
N THR A 723 -31.33 -19.35 6.09
CA THR A 723 -30.61 -19.60 4.83
C THR A 723 -30.06 -18.29 4.25
N HIS A 724 -30.80 -17.18 4.38
CA HIS A 724 -30.32 -15.87 3.96
C HIS A 724 -29.17 -15.37 4.85
N SER A 725 -29.27 -15.58 6.16
CA SER A 725 -28.17 -15.29 7.11
C SER A 725 -26.90 -16.07 6.79
N VAL A 726 -27.03 -17.37 6.45
CA VAL A 726 -25.88 -18.18 5.99
C VAL A 726 -25.24 -17.60 4.72
N LYS A 727 -26.02 -17.11 3.75
CA LYS A 727 -25.48 -16.44 2.55
C LYS A 727 -24.67 -15.19 2.90
N TRP A 728 -25.17 -14.36 3.83
CA TRP A 728 -24.41 -13.21 4.35
C TRP A 728 -23.10 -13.66 4.97
N MET A 729 -23.14 -14.64 5.87
CA MET A 729 -21.96 -15.13 6.59
C MET A 729 -20.87 -15.62 5.62
N TRP A 730 -21.23 -16.32 4.53
CA TRP A 730 -20.27 -16.75 3.51
C TRP A 730 -19.59 -15.58 2.78
N ILE A 731 -20.35 -14.53 2.42
CA ILE A 731 -19.76 -13.33 1.79
C ILE A 731 -18.89 -12.58 2.78
N ILE A 732 -19.33 -12.42 4.03
CA ILE A 732 -18.55 -11.78 5.10
C ILE A 732 -17.20 -12.51 5.29
N ASN A 733 -17.23 -13.84 5.35
CA ASN A 733 -16.03 -14.70 5.45
C ASN A 733 -15.14 -14.64 4.18
N GLY A 734 -15.56 -13.93 3.14
CA GLY A 734 -14.77 -13.74 1.92
C GLY A 734 -14.74 -14.94 0.99
N SER A 735 -15.74 -15.83 1.04
CA SER A 735 -15.77 -17.01 0.16
C SER A 735 -16.08 -16.68 -1.30
N VAL A 736 -16.62 -15.49 -1.58
CA VAL A 736 -16.99 -15.02 -2.92
C VAL A 736 -16.52 -13.57 -3.10
N GLY A 737 -15.97 -13.26 -4.28
CA GLY A 737 -15.77 -11.89 -4.75
C GLY A 737 -14.52 -11.15 -4.24
N ARG A 738 -13.72 -11.70 -3.32
CA ARG A 738 -12.44 -11.05 -2.92
C ARG A 738 -11.32 -11.42 -3.90
N SER A 739 -10.67 -10.42 -4.49
CA SER A 739 -9.49 -10.63 -5.34
C SER A 739 -8.19 -10.59 -4.56
N ILE A 740 -7.18 -11.17 -5.20
CA ILE A 740 -5.82 -11.47 -4.74
C ILE A 740 -4.86 -10.27 -4.88
N ASP A 741 -5.27 -9.19 -5.56
CA ASP A 741 -4.35 -8.19 -6.14
C ASP A 741 -4.33 -6.82 -5.44
N SER A 742 -4.75 -6.71 -4.17
CA SER A 742 -4.66 -5.45 -3.43
C SER A 742 -3.47 -5.47 -2.47
N ASP A 743 -2.44 -4.66 -2.75
CA ASP A 743 -1.33 -4.25 -1.86
C ASP A 743 -1.77 -3.63 -0.51
N LEU A 744 -3.05 -3.70 -0.17
CA LEU A 744 -3.66 -3.15 1.04
C LEU A 744 -4.66 -4.18 1.58
N ASP A 745 -4.23 -4.91 2.61
CA ASP A 745 -4.94 -5.88 3.46
C ASP A 745 -6.18 -5.28 4.19
N LYS A 746 -7.06 -4.56 3.49
CA LYS A 746 -8.22 -3.91 4.11
C LYS A 746 -9.44 -4.80 4.00
N THR A 747 -9.81 -5.40 5.13
CA THR A 747 -11.11 -6.04 5.33
C THR A 747 -12.21 -4.98 5.25
N PRO A 748 -13.30 -5.21 4.50
CA PRO A 748 -14.38 -4.25 4.42
C PRO A 748 -15.05 -4.10 5.78
N SER A 749 -15.40 -2.87 6.15
CA SER A 749 -16.14 -2.60 7.38
C SER A 749 -17.53 -3.25 7.36
N ALA A 750 -18.10 -3.55 8.53
CA ALA A 750 -19.46 -4.07 8.65
C ALA A 750 -20.47 -3.10 8.03
N PHE A 751 -20.25 -1.79 8.21
CA PHE A 751 -21.02 -0.74 7.54
C PHE A 751 -21.04 -0.93 6.02
N SER A 752 -19.87 -1.04 5.37
CA SER A 752 -19.80 -1.19 3.92
C SER A 752 -20.46 -2.48 3.43
N LEU A 753 -20.27 -3.58 4.17
CA LEU A 753 -20.91 -4.86 3.86
C LEU A 753 -22.44 -4.79 4.01
N ASN A 754 -22.94 -4.07 5.02
CA ASN A 754 -24.37 -3.87 5.22
C ASN A 754 -24.98 -3.13 4.04
N GLN A 755 -24.36 -2.01 3.62
CA GLN A 755 -24.85 -1.23 2.48
C GLN A 755 -24.79 -2.05 1.17
N PHE A 756 -23.82 -2.94 1.04
CA PHE A 756 -23.69 -3.81 -0.13
C PHE A 756 -24.73 -4.92 -0.17
N LEU A 757 -24.97 -5.59 0.96
CA LEU A 757 -25.77 -6.81 1.01
C LEU A 757 -27.24 -6.59 1.34
N GLN A 758 -27.62 -5.44 1.91
CA GLN A 758 -28.99 -5.20 2.33
C GLN A 758 -29.97 -4.93 1.16
N SER A 759 -31.19 -5.41 1.29
CA SER A 759 -32.37 -5.14 0.46
C SER A 759 -33.26 -4.07 1.08
N PHE A 760 -33.21 -3.93 2.40
CA PHE A 760 -33.96 -2.93 3.15
C PHE A 760 -33.16 -2.48 4.38
N HIS A 761 -33.46 -1.28 4.87
CA HIS A 761 -32.81 -0.72 6.03
C HIS A 761 -33.07 -1.57 7.28
N GLY A 762 -32.00 -1.99 7.97
CA GLY A 762 -32.09 -2.82 9.17
C GLY A 762 -32.11 -4.32 8.91
N GLU A 763 -31.96 -4.78 7.66
CA GLU A 763 -31.80 -6.21 7.35
C GLU A 763 -30.64 -6.89 8.11
N PRO A 764 -29.45 -6.27 8.29
CA PRO A 764 -28.38 -6.90 9.07
C PRO A 764 -28.78 -7.16 10.53
N GLU A 765 -29.44 -6.19 11.18
CA GLU A 765 -29.94 -6.36 12.55
C GLU A 765 -31.03 -7.44 12.60
N HIS A 766 -31.93 -7.46 11.61
CA HIS A 766 -32.99 -8.44 11.50
C HIS A 766 -32.47 -9.87 11.30
N LEU A 767 -31.42 -10.06 10.47
CA LEU A 767 -30.88 -11.37 10.13
C LEU A 767 -29.81 -11.85 11.12
N LEU A 768 -28.89 -10.97 11.51
CA LEU A 768 -27.67 -11.29 12.26
C LEU A 768 -27.72 -10.86 13.73
N GLY A 769 -28.69 -10.03 14.13
CA GLY A 769 -28.82 -9.53 15.50
C GLY A 769 -29.00 -10.63 16.55
N ASP A 770 -29.55 -11.79 16.18
CA ASP A 770 -29.64 -12.93 17.09
C ASP A 770 -28.47 -13.93 16.91
N LEU A 771 -27.41 -13.58 16.18
CA LEU A 771 -26.29 -14.48 15.88
C LEU A 771 -24.98 -14.09 16.60
N HIS A 772 -25.05 -13.19 17.58
CA HIS A 772 -23.89 -12.68 18.35
C HIS A 772 -23.07 -13.74 19.11
N SER A 773 -23.62 -14.95 19.30
CA SER A 773 -22.89 -16.08 19.89
C SER A 773 -22.02 -16.82 18.87
N LEU A 774 -22.29 -16.64 17.57
CA LEU A 774 -21.56 -17.24 16.46
C LEU A 774 -20.61 -16.25 15.79
N MET A 775 -20.96 -14.97 15.78
CA MET A 775 -20.18 -13.90 15.16
C MET A 775 -20.17 -12.61 15.97
N LYS A 776 -19.12 -11.82 15.81
CA LYS A 776 -19.06 -10.43 16.27
C LYS A 776 -19.78 -9.55 15.25
N VAL A 777 -20.85 -8.92 15.70
CA VAL A 777 -21.63 -7.95 14.93
C VAL A 777 -21.35 -6.59 15.57
N PRO A 778 -20.66 -5.68 14.86
CA PRO A 778 -20.41 -4.33 15.35
C PRO A 778 -21.72 -3.55 15.55
N PRO A 779 -21.73 -2.55 16.46
CA PRO A 779 -22.84 -1.61 16.59
C PRO A 779 -23.19 -0.94 15.26
N SER A 780 -24.47 -0.61 15.04
CA SER A 780 -24.95 -0.05 13.77
C SER A 780 -24.36 1.33 13.43
N ASP A 781 -23.86 2.06 14.41
CA ASP A 781 -23.18 3.35 14.29
C ASP A 781 -21.66 3.23 14.07
N ASP A 782 -21.10 2.02 14.22
CA ASP A 782 -19.69 1.75 13.95
C ASP A 782 -19.46 1.60 12.44
N ILE A 783 -18.81 2.61 11.86
CA ILE A 783 -18.48 2.61 10.44
C ILE A 783 -17.19 1.86 10.13
N GLN A 784 -16.28 1.62 11.08
CA GLN A 784 -14.93 1.13 10.81
C GLN A 784 -14.77 -0.38 11.01
N THR A 785 -15.36 -0.92 12.07
CA THR A 785 -15.09 -2.30 12.50
C THR A 785 -15.68 -3.32 11.51
N PRO A 786 -14.92 -4.32 11.08
CA PRO A 786 -15.43 -5.41 10.25
C PRO A 786 -16.26 -6.41 11.08
N TYR A 787 -17.08 -7.20 10.40
CA TYR A 787 -17.61 -8.43 10.98
C TYR A 787 -16.50 -9.45 11.22
N ASP A 788 -16.67 -10.29 12.24
CA ASP A 788 -15.72 -11.35 12.57
C ASP A 788 -16.44 -12.59 13.14
N PHE A 789 -15.82 -13.76 13.05
CA PHE A 789 -16.37 -15.02 13.53
C PHE A 789 -15.52 -15.60 14.65
N TYR A 790 -16.14 -16.31 15.58
CA TYR A 790 -15.38 -16.80 16.74
C TYR A 790 -14.60 -18.08 16.48
N HIS A 791 -15.02 -18.90 15.50
CA HIS A 791 -14.38 -20.20 15.27
C HIS A 791 -14.70 -20.82 13.90
N LYS A 792 -13.69 -21.44 13.28
CA LYS A 792 -13.78 -22.16 12.00
C LYS A 792 -14.84 -23.28 11.95
N SER A 793 -15.11 -23.95 13.07
CA SER A 793 -16.04 -25.09 13.12
C SER A 793 -17.45 -24.77 12.64
N LEU A 794 -17.86 -23.49 12.72
CA LEU A 794 -19.11 -23.02 12.16
C LEU A 794 -19.14 -23.18 10.64
N PHE A 795 -18.07 -22.80 9.94
CA PHE A 795 -17.97 -22.97 8.49
C PHE A 795 -17.67 -24.42 8.09
N ASP A 796 -17.00 -25.20 8.95
CA ASP A 796 -16.89 -26.66 8.76
C ASP A 796 -18.27 -27.34 8.82
N PHE A 797 -19.19 -26.81 9.62
CA PHE A 797 -20.59 -27.24 9.69
C PHE A 797 -21.37 -26.78 8.45
N LEU A 798 -21.37 -25.46 8.15
CA LEU A 798 -22.10 -24.87 7.02
C LEU A 798 -21.61 -25.34 5.64
N GLY A 799 -20.36 -25.81 5.57
CA GLY A 799 -19.73 -26.31 4.34
C GLY A 799 -20.05 -27.77 4.03
N GLN A 800 -20.70 -28.51 4.94
CA GLN A 800 -20.97 -29.93 4.79
C GLN A 800 -22.48 -30.21 4.74
N PRO A 801 -23.04 -30.61 3.57
CA PRO A 801 -24.48 -30.85 3.41
C PRO A 801 -25.06 -31.80 4.46
N ASP A 802 -24.33 -32.87 4.76
CA ASP A 802 -24.75 -33.92 5.68
C ASP A 802 -24.84 -33.43 7.14
N ARG A 803 -24.12 -32.35 7.48
CA ARG A 803 -24.12 -31.76 8.81
C ARG A 803 -25.14 -30.64 8.92
N SER A 804 -25.13 -29.68 7.99
CA SER A 804 -25.96 -28.48 8.06
C SER A 804 -27.36 -28.63 7.47
N GLY A 805 -27.63 -29.70 6.72
CA GLY A 805 -28.95 -29.99 6.18
C GLY A 805 -29.53 -28.83 5.36
N THR A 806 -30.69 -28.32 5.77
CA THR A 806 -31.37 -27.20 5.08
C THR A 806 -30.62 -25.87 5.14
N LEU A 807 -29.65 -25.72 6.04
CA LEU A 807 -28.79 -24.55 6.15
C LEU A 807 -27.60 -24.59 5.17
N TYR A 808 -27.40 -25.71 4.47
CA TYR A 808 -26.34 -25.82 3.47
C TYR A 808 -26.63 -24.91 2.28
N VAL A 809 -25.68 -24.03 1.96
CA VAL A 809 -25.71 -23.19 0.76
C VAL A 809 -24.52 -23.59 -0.11
N ASN A 810 -24.75 -24.08 -1.33
CA ASN A 810 -23.67 -24.44 -2.26
C ASN A 810 -22.96 -23.20 -2.82
N LEU A 811 -21.81 -23.39 -3.48
CA LEU A 811 -21.02 -22.27 -4.04
C LEU A 811 -21.82 -21.45 -5.06
N GLU A 812 -22.53 -22.10 -5.98
CA GLU A 812 -23.35 -21.44 -7.01
C GLU A 812 -24.40 -20.49 -6.41
N ALA A 813 -25.08 -20.89 -5.33
CA ALA A 813 -26.07 -20.07 -4.66
C ALA A 813 -25.44 -18.88 -3.91
N ARG A 814 -24.22 -19.05 -3.38
CA ARG A 814 -23.45 -17.95 -2.76
C ARG A 814 -23.04 -16.93 -3.81
N GLU A 815 -22.54 -17.39 -4.95
CA GLU A 815 -22.15 -16.55 -6.08
C GLU A 815 -23.36 -15.83 -6.67
N ALA A 816 -24.46 -16.54 -6.93
CA ALA A 816 -25.69 -15.93 -7.42
C ALA A 816 -26.21 -14.84 -6.48
N PHE A 817 -26.18 -15.08 -5.16
CA PHE A 817 -26.56 -14.06 -4.18
C PHE A 817 -25.65 -12.84 -4.21
N PHE A 818 -24.33 -13.03 -4.22
CA PHE A 818 -23.36 -11.94 -4.35
C PHE A 818 -23.62 -11.10 -5.61
N TRP A 819 -23.80 -11.75 -6.75
CA TRP A 819 -24.05 -11.08 -8.03
C TRP A 819 -25.37 -10.35 -8.06
N LEU A 820 -26.44 -10.93 -7.50
CA LEU A 820 -27.73 -10.26 -7.38
C LEU A 820 -27.63 -8.98 -6.56
N ARG A 821 -26.93 -9.01 -5.41
CA ARG A 821 -26.70 -7.82 -4.57
C ARG A 821 -25.86 -6.77 -5.29
N TYR A 822 -24.83 -7.21 -5.97
CA TYR A 822 -24.01 -6.36 -6.82
C TYR A 822 -24.83 -5.63 -7.89
N PHE A 823 -25.63 -6.36 -8.68
CA PHE A 823 -26.46 -5.74 -9.70
C PHE A 823 -27.56 -4.86 -9.12
N ASP A 824 -28.20 -5.24 -8.00
CA ASP A 824 -29.24 -4.42 -7.36
C ASP A 824 -28.68 -3.07 -6.87
N MET A 825 -27.49 -3.09 -6.25
CA MET A 825 -26.76 -1.90 -5.84
C MET A 825 -26.47 -0.98 -7.04
N LEU A 826 -26.07 -1.54 -8.18
CA LEU A 826 -25.76 -0.78 -9.39
C LEU A 826 -26.99 -0.29 -10.17
N SER A 827 -28.11 -1.02 -10.11
CA SER A 827 -29.27 -0.82 -10.99
C SER A 827 -30.45 -0.09 -10.36
N LYS A 828 -30.70 -0.29 -9.05
CA LYS A 828 -31.91 0.23 -8.37
C LYS A 828 -31.63 1.25 -7.28
N GLN A 829 -30.50 1.15 -6.59
CA GLN A 829 -30.25 1.94 -5.39
C GLN A 829 -29.39 3.18 -5.63
N GLY A 830 -28.41 3.10 -6.52
CA GLY A 830 -27.33 4.10 -6.59
C GLY A 830 -26.55 4.11 -5.27
N VAL A 831 -25.22 4.20 -5.31
CA VAL A 831 -24.37 4.18 -4.09
C VAL A 831 -24.70 5.34 -3.10
N VAL A 832 -25.56 6.27 -3.52
CA VAL A 832 -25.96 7.51 -2.83
C VAL A 832 -27.20 7.34 -1.95
N ALA A 833 -28.17 6.47 -2.27
CA ALA A 833 -29.42 6.37 -1.50
C ALA A 833 -29.21 5.72 -0.11
N THR A 834 -28.09 5.01 0.07
CA THR A 834 -27.80 4.16 1.23
C THR A 834 -26.80 4.80 2.21
N ALA A 835 -26.01 5.80 1.77
CA ALA A 835 -25.02 6.50 2.59
C ALA A 835 -25.48 7.93 2.95
N ALA A 836 -25.62 8.19 4.26
CA ALA A 836 -26.17 9.45 4.79
C ALA A 836 -25.24 10.67 4.65
N THR A 837 -23.92 10.47 4.47
CA THR A 837 -22.91 11.54 4.41
C THR A 837 -21.90 11.29 3.29
N ASP A 838 -21.16 12.34 2.88
CA ASP A 838 -20.10 12.19 1.86
C ASP A 838 -18.97 11.26 2.32
N GLU A 839 -18.62 11.29 3.62
CA GLU A 839 -17.60 10.44 4.23
C GLU A 839 -17.98 8.95 4.20
N THR A 840 -19.22 8.62 4.58
CA THR A 840 -19.71 7.23 4.55
C THR A 840 -19.80 6.69 3.12
N ARG A 841 -20.13 7.55 2.15
CA ARG A 841 -20.14 7.21 0.73
C ARG A 841 -18.75 6.95 0.17
N GLU A 842 -17.77 7.77 0.52
CA GLU A 842 -16.37 7.57 0.12
C GLU A 842 -15.78 6.28 0.72
N LYS A 843 -16.10 6.00 1.99
CA LYS A 843 -15.70 4.75 2.63
C LYS A 843 -16.31 3.53 1.97
N LEU A 844 -17.61 3.55 1.67
CA LEU A 844 -18.29 2.47 0.94
C LEU A 844 -17.64 2.21 -0.42
N LEU A 845 -17.39 3.26 -1.20
CA LEU A 845 -16.75 3.15 -2.52
C LEU A 845 -15.31 2.62 -2.43
N SER A 846 -14.54 3.07 -1.44
CA SER A 846 -13.20 2.56 -1.17
C SER A 846 -13.23 1.08 -0.82
N ASP A 847 -14.04 0.69 0.18
CA ASP A 847 -14.14 -0.69 0.64
C ASP A 847 -14.63 -1.62 -0.49
N LEU A 848 -15.61 -1.19 -1.30
CA LEU A 848 -16.09 -1.97 -2.45
C LEU A 848 -15.04 -2.17 -3.54
N TYR A 849 -14.30 -1.11 -3.89
CA TYR A 849 -13.30 -1.17 -4.94
C TYR A 849 -12.11 -2.06 -4.54
N PHE A 850 -11.59 -1.90 -3.32
CA PHE A 850 -10.42 -2.64 -2.86
C PHE A 850 -10.77 -4.08 -2.42
N SER A 851 -11.89 -4.28 -1.72
CA SER A 851 -12.21 -5.59 -1.13
C SER A 851 -12.81 -6.57 -2.13
N PHE A 852 -13.54 -6.07 -3.15
CA PHE A 852 -14.23 -6.92 -4.13
C PHE A 852 -13.64 -6.83 -5.55
N ASN A 853 -12.58 -6.03 -5.73
CA ASN A 853 -11.77 -5.86 -6.94
C ASN A 853 -12.58 -6.11 -8.22
N LEU A 854 -13.46 -5.14 -8.48
CA LEU A 854 -14.46 -5.20 -9.52
C LEU A 854 -13.88 -5.22 -10.95
N ARG A 855 -12.54 -5.13 -11.06
CA ARG A 855 -11.73 -5.06 -12.29
C ARG A 855 -11.71 -6.36 -13.12
N PHE A 856 -12.06 -7.50 -12.52
CA PHE A 856 -12.04 -8.82 -13.18
C PHE A 856 -13.44 -9.36 -13.56
N LEU A 857 -14.50 -8.56 -13.40
CA LEU A 857 -15.88 -9.05 -13.40
C LEU A 857 -16.57 -9.04 -14.78
N ILE A 858 -15.81 -9.13 -15.87
CA ILE A 858 -16.33 -9.23 -17.24
C ILE A 858 -16.20 -10.67 -17.76
N ASN A 859 -16.74 -11.65 -17.02
CA ASN A 859 -17.23 -12.91 -17.60
C ASN A 859 -18.02 -13.80 -16.60
N PRO A 860 -19.12 -13.35 -15.97
CA PRO A 860 -19.95 -14.27 -15.21
C PRO A 860 -20.83 -15.10 -16.17
N PRO A 861 -21.02 -16.43 -15.94
CA PRO A 861 -21.95 -17.26 -16.70
C PRO A 861 -23.42 -16.81 -16.61
N MET A 862 -23.73 -15.86 -15.71
CA MET A 862 -25.07 -15.35 -15.40
C MET A 862 -25.34 -13.93 -15.95
N ALA A 863 -24.41 -13.31 -16.70
CA ALA A 863 -24.62 -11.97 -17.25
C ALA A 863 -25.89 -11.86 -18.13
N HIS A 864 -26.30 -12.95 -18.77
CA HIS A 864 -27.49 -13.09 -19.62
C HIS A 864 -28.83 -12.96 -18.89
N CYS A 865 -28.84 -12.94 -17.55
CA CYS A 865 -30.07 -12.99 -16.76
C CYS A 865 -30.60 -11.61 -16.30
N PHE A 866 -29.92 -10.50 -16.60
CA PHE A 866 -30.23 -9.20 -15.98
C PHE A 866 -30.40 -8.06 -17.00
N GLU A 867 -31.58 -7.44 -17.02
CA GLU A 867 -31.87 -6.19 -17.72
C GLU A 867 -31.58 -4.99 -16.80
N LEU A 868 -30.63 -4.11 -17.17
CA LEU A 868 -30.37 -2.87 -16.43
C LEU A 868 -31.39 -1.77 -16.84
N PRO A 869 -32.08 -1.11 -15.89
CA PRO A 869 -33.02 -0.03 -16.19
C PRO A 869 -32.35 1.24 -16.76
N ASP A 870 -33.06 1.97 -17.63
CA ASP A 870 -32.61 3.22 -18.26
C ASP A 870 -32.26 4.35 -17.25
N SER A 871 -32.78 4.28 -16.02
CA SER A 871 -32.53 5.24 -14.92
C SER A 871 -31.15 5.15 -14.27
N SER A 872 -30.31 4.20 -14.68
CA SER A 872 -28.98 3.97 -14.10
C SER A 872 -27.91 4.92 -14.64
N VAL A 873 -28.02 5.35 -15.91
CA VAL A 873 -26.95 6.08 -16.62
C VAL A 873 -26.78 7.52 -16.14
N ASP A 874 -27.87 8.27 -15.93
CA ASP A 874 -27.81 9.66 -15.47
C ASP A 874 -27.14 9.77 -14.09
N TRP A 875 -27.36 8.79 -13.21
CA TRP A 875 -26.71 8.69 -11.91
C TRP A 875 -25.20 8.45 -12.04
N TRP A 876 -24.80 7.45 -12.84
CA TRP A 876 -23.39 7.16 -13.10
C TRP A 876 -22.66 8.37 -13.67
N VAL A 877 -23.29 9.06 -14.62
CA VAL A 877 -22.74 10.25 -15.27
C VAL A 877 -22.64 11.41 -14.27
N THR A 878 -23.67 11.66 -13.46
CA THR A 878 -23.66 12.73 -12.45
C THR A 878 -22.59 12.50 -11.39
N GLU A 879 -22.46 11.29 -10.85
CA GLU A 879 -21.44 10.99 -9.82
C GLU A 879 -20.02 10.90 -10.39
N CYS A 880 -19.85 10.32 -11.60
CA CYS A 880 -18.55 10.32 -12.29
C CYS A 880 -18.10 11.75 -12.61
N ILE A 881 -19.01 12.66 -12.97
CA ILE A 881 -18.71 14.06 -13.26
C ILE A 881 -18.48 14.86 -11.97
N ALA A 882 -19.32 14.69 -10.95
CA ALA A 882 -19.24 15.45 -9.70
C ALA A 882 -18.02 15.09 -8.84
N ARG A 883 -17.55 13.84 -8.91
CA ARG A 883 -16.48 13.32 -8.03
C ARG A 883 -15.18 12.96 -8.74
N TYR A 884 -15.06 13.25 -10.04
CA TYR A 884 -13.82 13.09 -10.80
C TYR A 884 -12.58 13.68 -10.09
N ASP A 885 -12.78 14.70 -9.24
CA ASP A 885 -11.72 15.51 -8.66
C ASP A 885 -11.38 15.24 -7.17
N ARG A 886 -12.14 14.43 -6.40
CA ARG A 886 -12.02 14.46 -4.92
C ARG A 886 -11.55 13.23 -4.15
N VAL A 887 -11.68 11.98 -4.60
CA VAL A 887 -11.03 10.83 -3.93
C VAL A 887 -10.66 9.80 -4.98
N THR A 888 -9.37 9.46 -5.11
CA THR A 888 -8.83 8.41 -6.01
C THR A 888 -9.49 8.40 -7.40
N GLY A 889 -9.11 9.36 -8.26
CA GLY A 889 -9.72 9.65 -9.57
C GLY A 889 -9.64 8.57 -10.66
N THR A 890 -9.80 7.29 -10.32
CA THR A 890 -9.85 6.16 -11.25
C THR A 890 -11.00 5.19 -11.00
N ASN A 891 -11.63 5.16 -9.82
CA ASN A 891 -12.39 3.94 -9.45
C ASN A 891 -13.82 3.89 -10.01
N LEU A 892 -14.58 4.99 -9.94
CA LEU A 892 -15.98 5.03 -10.41
C LEU A 892 -16.09 5.07 -11.94
N CYS A 893 -15.24 5.84 -12.63
CA CYS A 893 -15.28 5.93 -14.09
C CYS A 893 -14.76 4.64 -14.76
N HIS A 894 -13.75 3.98 -14.19
CA HIS A 894 -13.33 2.65 -14.68
C HIS A 894 -14.43 1.61 -14.46
N LEU A 895 -15.06 1.60 -13.28
CA LEU A 895 -16.18 0.71 -12.98
C LEU A 895 -17.36 0.93 -13.94
N PHE A 896 -17.72 2.19 -14.21
CA PHE A 896 -18.73 2.53 -15.21
C PHE A 896 -18.36 2.02 -16.60
N ASN A 897 -17.12 2.26 -17.06
CA ASN A 897 -16.67 1.81 -18.38
C ASN A 897 -16.65 0.28 -18.51
N GLU A 898 -16.27 -0.45 -17.45
CA GLU A 898 -16.26 -1.91 -17.43
C GLU A 898 -17.69 -2.49 -17.45
N VAL A 899 -18.60 -1.95 -16.64
CA VAL A 899 -20.03 -2.33 -16.64
C VAL A 899 -20.68 -1.98 -17.99
N HIS A 900 -20.39 -0.80 -18.54
CA HIS A 900 -20.90 -0.36 -19.84
C HIS A 900 -20.37 -1.24 -20.98
N ALA A 901 -19.07 -1.55 -21.01
CA ALA A 901 -18.47 -2.43 -22.00
C ALA A 901 -19.02 -3.86 -21.94
N ALA A 902 -19.26 -4.39 -20.72
CA ALA A 902 -19.87 -5.70 -20.52
C ALA A 902 -21.31 -5.76 -21.05
N VAL A 903 -22.11 -4.72 -20.79
CA VAL A 903 -23.52 -4.61 -21.20
C VAL A 903 -23.67 -4.31 -22.71
N CYS A 904 -22.69 -3.63 -23.30
CA CYS A 904 -22.65 -3.26 -24.72
C CYS A 904 -21.89 -4.27 -25.60
N SER A 905 -21.41 -5.39 -25.04
CA SER A 905 -20.77 -6.46 -25.82
C SER A 905 -21.76 -7.09 -26.82
N PRO A 906 -21.37 -7.33 -28.09
CA PRO A 906 -22.27 -7.73 -29.18
C PRO A 906 -22.87 -9.15 -29.07
N THR A 907 -22.64 -9.85 -27.95
CA THR A 907 -23.20 -11.18 -27.66
C THR A 907 -24.60 -11.15 -27.01
N PHE A 908 -25.20 -9.97 -26.79
CA PHE A 908 -26.51 -9.82 -26.15
C PHE A 908 -27.53 -9.19 -27.12
N SER A 909 -28.69 -9.85 -27.27
CA SER A 909 -29.69 -9.54 -28.31
C SER A 909 -30.55 -8.30 -28.01
N LEU A 910 -30.77 -7.50 -29.06
CA LEU A 910 -31.55 -6.25 -29.16
C LEU A 910 -33.02 -6.41 -28.72
N PRO A 911 -33.54 -5.51 -27.86
CA PRO A 911 -34.52 -4.53 -28.36
C PRO A 911 -34.54 -3.14 -27.67
N THR A 912 -33.50 -2.70 -26.96
CA THR A 912 -33.50 -1.40 -26.22
C THR A 912 -32.59 -0.31 -26.80
N LEU A 913 -32.26 -0.37 -28.09
CA LEU A 913 -31.40 0.63 -28.73
C LEU A 913 -32.09 2.00 -28.93
N SER A 914 -33.42 2.01 -29.10
CA SER A 914 -34.17 3.24 -29.40
C SER A 914 -34.29 4.20 -28.21
N ASN A 915 -34.37 3.69 -26.98
CA ASN A 915 -34.44 4.54 -25.78
C ASN A 915 -33.05 5.04 -25.33
N ARG A 916 -32.01 4.24 -25.58
CA ARG A 916 -30.62 4.55 -25.18
C ARG A 916 -30.01 5.70 -25.97
N LEU A 917 -30.36 5.86 -27.26
CA LEU A 917 -29.88 6.97 -28.07
C LEU A 917 -30.49 8.32 -27.65
N THR A 918 -31.76 8.32 -27.21
CA THR A 918 -32.46 9.53 -26.77
C THR A 918 -31.89 10.08 -25.46
N THR A 919 -31.54 9.19 -24.51
CA THR A 919 -30.84 9.56 -23.27
C THR A 919 -29.41 10.03 -23.56
N MET A 920 -28.72 9.39 -24.50
CA MET A 920 -27.39 9.83 -24.96
C MET A 920 -27.44 11.24 -25.57
N ILE A 921 -28.43 11.53 -26.42
CA ILE A 921 -28.64 12.86 -26.98
C ILE A 921 -28.97 13.89 -25.89
N MET A 922 -29.79 13.57 -24.87
CA MET A 922 -30.06 14.50 -23.75
C MET A 922 -28.82 14.80 -22.90
N ILE A 923 -28.01 13.80 -22.57
CA ILE A 923 -26.76 13.97 -21.79
C ILE A 923 -25.75 14.85 -22.54
N TYR A 924 -25.65 14.71 -23.87
CA TYR A 924 -24.76 15.52 -24.70
C TYR A 924 -25.31 16.90 -25.07
N SER A 925 -26.63 17.12 -24.95
CA SER A 925 -27.30 18.41 -25.24
C SER A 925 -27.24 19.41 -24.08
N LEU A 926 -27.02 18.96 -22.84
CA LEU A 926 -27.02 19.80 -21.64
C LEU A 926 -25.65 20.38 -21.27
N VAL A 927 -24.59 20.05 -22.02
CA VAL A 927 -23.25 20.62 -21.84
C VAL A 927 -23.03 21.78 -22.83
N PRO A 928 -22.95 23.04 -22.38
CA PRO A 928 -22.68 24.15 -23.29
C PRO A 928 -21.18 24.24 -23.57
N LEU A 929 -20.67 23.38 -24.45
CA LEU A 929 -19.39 23.57 -25.13
C LEU A 929 -19.58 23.36 -26.64
N VAL A 930 -19.27 24.43 -27.37
CA VAL A 930 -19.45 24.65 -28.82
C VAL A 930 -18.87 23.58 -29.77
N PRO A 931 -17.95 22.64 -29.41
CA PRO A 931 -17.49 21.65 -30.40
C PRO A 931 -18.47 20.51 -30.70
N LEU A 932 -19.53 20.30 -29.90
CA LEU A 932 -20.39 19.10 -30.02
C LEU A 932 -21.43 19.15 -31.14
N GLN A 933 -21.78 20.34 -31.65
CA GLN A 933 -22.80 20.48 -32.69
C GLN A 933 -22.41 19.81 -34.01
N ARG A 934 -21.10 19.73 -34.30
CA ARG A 934 -20.57 19.13 -35.53
C ARG A 934 -20.52 17.60 -35.46
N PHE A 935 -20.27 17.06 -34.27
CA PHE A 935 -20.29 15.62 -34.01
C PHE A 935 -21.71 15.04 -34.09
N VAL A 936 -22.72 15.80 -33.67
CA VAL A 936 -24.15 15.42 -33.83
C VAL A 936 -24.56 15.42 -35.30
N GLN A 937 -24.11 16.40 -36.10
CA GLN A 937 -24.36 16.42 -37.55
C GLN A 937 -23.68 15.25 -38.29
N ASP A 938 -22.47 14.87 -37.88
CA ASP A 938 -21.73 13.76 -38.49
C ASP A 938 -22.35 12.39 -38.12
N MET A 939 -22.94 12.26 -36.92
CA MET A 939 -23.66 11.06 -36.49
C MET A 939 -25.06 10.94 -37.11
N GLU A 940 -25.79 12.04 -37.30
CA GLU A 940 -27.04 12.06 -38.08
C GLU A 940 -26.78 11.72 -39.55
N ALA A 941 -25.68 12.22 -40.13
CA ALA A 941 -25.26 11.89 -41.49
C ALA A 941 -24.86 10.41 -41.65
N PHE A 942 -24.23 9.82 -40.63
CA PHE A 942 -23.90 8.40 -40.60
C PHE A 942 -25.15 7.51 -40.48
N TYR A 943 -26.12 7.92 -39.65
CA TYR A 943 -27.39 7.20 -39.47
C TYR A 943 -28.28 7.25 -40.74
N LEU A 944 -28.40 8.41 -41.37
CA LEU A 944 -29.12 8.60 -42.64
C LEU A 944 -28.45 7.90 -43.84
N ALA A 945 -27.15 7.61 -43.75
CA ALA A 945 -26.42 6.82 -44.76
C ALA A 945 -26.53 5.30 -44.54
N SER A 946 -27.08 4.86 -43.40
CA SER A 946 -27.26 3.45 -43.02
C SER A 946 -28.73 2.97 -43.02
N LEU A 947 -29.67 3.87 -43.34
CA LEU A 947 -31.02 3.56 -43.85
C LEU A 947 -30.97 3.54 -45.38
#